data_AF-A0A8T1K4E6-F1
#
_entry.id   AF-A0A8T1K4E6-F1
#
_cell.length_a   1.000
_cell.length_b   1.000
_cell.length_c   1.000
_cell.angle_alpha   90.00
_cell.angle_beta   90.00
_cell.angle_gamma   90.00
#
_symmetry.space_group_name_H-M   'P 1'
#
loop_
_entity.id
_entity.type
_entity.pdbx_description
1 polymer ?
#
loop_
_entity_poly.entity_id
_entity_poly.type
_entity_poly.pdbx_seq_one_letter_code
_entity_poly.pdbx_strand_id
1 'polypeptide(L)'
;MKRAHDEDQVELAGALTNLRNEAAHVDAVNTSKTTASSFTGPSIEKRHANWTAWAKYLDDYCHSNGVRIGIEFTDSIQKRNDEMRNSKRAKDGKFVRFLPQELDSYRRSYVCHLGRKGRTRDVKFRRTACPFKLVAKSVYNDSKWEVEVTCPNAEHIHSETTREPAAPASETQPKPLIQSFPVEGLKGNPSSRQVLTDMAPRCKRMPENEAMCTRLLQRLNDLHDSVAPLDEKDARKQIFLDVIIRFVKIMRRKQLLLRLASSETVVYKVHDLHEKLSDIARELELSHEEGSGQLKDAQADQYAKLNELITSASDRMLINEFRGEHNLHVALMTLASGMKRKSQFSGMLDLKRKALARVTKILPSLSTVDWFIPIDELEYEEKIIGAGTFGEARRATWLHYGNTKGVVVKQLFKEIDSYSSDIFFKQLELWYKLEDKHILTLFGGSHVDRPQFYVCEYATGGNLRDFFGKKENRTQFWRMFRQAAQGLQVLHTAKLPHGALKCSNILVGDENTVKLTDFGFRSVRSLSASLSGDAEEAIATAVRWKPKEFLEENVNEELLYGADIYALGMCMIEALTQKDPFPKVDNRAVVGVIRKGEIYERPDDIFDAEWDFICRLCNPDESIRPKLSEVMKEISVFAEEEQRRQNPATA
;
A
#
# COMPACT_ATOMS: atom_id res chain seq x y z
N MET A 1 18.64 20.71 32.04
CA MET A 1 19.25 21.69 31.11
C MET A 1 18.24 22.04 30.03
N LYS A 2 17.50 23.15 30.18
CA LYS A 2 16.29 23.46 29.39
C LYS A 2 16.25 24.89 28.83
N ARG A 3 17.41 25.47 28.50
CA ARG A 3 17.53 26.81 27.87
C ARG A 3 18.75 26.82 26.94
N ALA A 4 18.58 26.38 25.70
CA ALA A 4 19.52 26.60 24.60
C ALA A 4 18.92 26.18 23.23
N HIS A 5 17.59 26.28 23.03
CA HIS A 5 16.98 25.83 21.78
C HIS A 5 16.04 26.86 21.10
N ASP A 6 15.96 28.08 21.63
CA ASP A 6 15.05 29.12 21.10
C ASP A 6 15.76 30.25 20.31
N GLU A 7 17.08 30.19 20.10
CA GLU A 7 17.82 31.26 19.40
C GLU A 7 18.08 31.00 17.91
N ASP A 8 17.84 29.80 17.38
CA ASP A 8 18.06 29.49 15.94
C ASP A 8 16.81 29.69 15.05
N GLN A 9 15.73 30.33 15.55
CA GLN A 9 14.46 30.50 14.81
C GLN A 9 14.13 31.96 14.43
N VAL A 10 15.02 32.93 14.61
CA VAL A 10 14.69 34.36 14.39
C VAL A 10 15.30 34.99 13.12
N GLU A 11 16.24 34.36 12.42
CA GLU A 11 16.77 34.90 11.15
C GLU A 11 16.22 34.19 9.89
N LEU A 12 14.91 34.31 9.63
CA LEU A 12 14.38 34.05 8.28
C LEU A 12 13.10 34.82 7.94
N ALA A 13 12.83 35.94 8.61
CA ALA A 13 11.67 36.80 8.34
C ALA A 13 12.03 38.10 7.58
N GLY A 14 13.32 38.37 7.31
CA GLY A 14 13.79 39.68 6.83
C GLY A 14 13.96 39.88 5.31
N ALA A 15 13.89 38.84 4.48
CA ALA A 15 14.42 38.92 3.11
C ALA A 15 13.38 38.97 1.96
N LEU A 16 12.07 39.06 2.23
CA LEU A 16 11.04 39.01 1.16
C LEU A 16 10.08 40.22 1.11
N THR A 17 10.43 41.33 1.74
CA THR A 17 9.54 42.50 1.85
C THR A 17 9.83 43.63 0.85
N ASN A 18 10.87 43.54 0.00
CA ASN A 18 11.35 44.69 -0.79
C ASN A 18 11.12 44.64 -2.31
N LEU A 19 10.07 44.00 -2.83
CA LEU A 19 9.75 44.06 -4.27
C LEU A 19 8.24 44.04 -4.57
N ARG A 20 7.46 44.97 -4.00
CA ARG A 20 6.05 45.10 -4.41
C ARG A 20 5.41 46.49 -4.36
N ASN A 21 6.22 47.54 -4.29
CA ASN A 21 5.74 48.91 -4.48
C ASN A 21 6.28 49.45 -5.81
N GLU A 22 5.52 49.28 -6.88
CA GLU A 22 5.43 50.24 -7.99
C GLU A 22 4.31 49.80 -8.96
N ALA A 23 3.54 50.79 -9.43
CA ALA A 23 2.40 50.74 -10.36
C ALA A 23 0.99 50.56 -9.76
N ALA A 24 0.45 51.69 -9.30
CA ALA A 24 -0.95 51.94 -9.07
C ALA A 24 -1.66 52.48 -10.33
N HIS A 25 -2.99 52.23 -10.40
CA HIS A 25 -4.08 53.02 -11.01
C HIS A 25 -4.07 53.41 -12.50
N VAL A 26 -5.13 53.00 -13.24
CA VAL A 26 -6.18 53.90 -13.79
C VAL A 26 -7.52 53.13 -13.86
N ASP A 27 -8.61 53.82 -13.50
CA ASP A 27 -10.01 53.37 -13.42
C ASP A 27 -10.80 53.38 -14.75
N ALA A 28 -11.94 52.66 -14.71
CA ALA A 28 -13.29 53.06 -15.17
C ALA A 28 -13.96 52.31 -16.35
N VAL A 29 -15.00 51.54 -15.95
CA VAL A 29 -16.39 51.48 -16.47
C VAL A 29 -16.64 51.23 -17.98
N ASN A 30 -17.24 50.07 -18.29
CA ASN A 30 -18.52 50.06 -19.01
C ASN A 30 -19.31 48.74 -18.87
N THR A 31 -20.59 48.90 -18.58
CA THR A 31 -21.64 47.87 -18.52
C THR A 31 -22.12 47.52 -19.93
N SER A 32 -22.12 46.25 -20.30
CA SER A 32 -23.03 45.78 -21.36
C SER A 32 -23.40 44.30 -21.23
N LYS A 33 -24.68 44.08 -21.53
CA LYS A 33 -25.47 42.84 -21.67
C LYS A 33 -24.67 41.57 -21.97
N THR A 34 -24.93 40.51 -21.20
CA THR A 34 -24.60 39.13 -21.62
C THR A 34 -25.83 38.24 -21.57
N THR A 35 -26.05 37.65 -22.74
CA THR A 35 -26.98 36.58 -23.11
C THR A 35 -26.90 35.38 -22.17
N ALA A 36 -28.00 34.64 -22.07
CA ALA A 36 -28.09 33.38 -21.33
C ALA A 36 -27.10 32.37 -21.91
N SER A 37 -25.95 32.19 -21.25
CA SER A 37 -25.05 31.06 -21.48
C SER A 37 -25.47 29.89 -20.60
N SER A 38 -25.67 28.73 -21.20
CA SER A 38 -25.82 27.45 -20.52
C SER A 38 -24.51 27.10 -19.80
N PHE A 39 -24.60 26.65 -18.54
CA PHE A 39 -23.46 26.03 -17.85
C PHE A 39 -23.09 24.73 -18.57
N THR A 40 -21.97 24.69 -19.29
CA THR A 40 -21.41 23.46 -19.88
C THR A 40 -19.99 23.25 -19.34
N GLY A 41 -19.85 22.30 -18.41
CA GLY A 41 -18.58 21.85 -17.81
C GLY A 41 -18.38 22.22 -16.33
N PRO A 42 -17.49 21.51 -15.59
CA PRO A 42 -17.12 21.89 -14.22
C PRO A 42 -16.30 23.19 -14.24
N SER A 43 -16.98 24.33 -14.21
CA SER A 43 -16.35 25.66 -14.17
C SER A 43 -16.48 26.30 -12.79
N ILE A 44 -15.42 27.02 -12.39
CA ILE A 44 -15.45 27.99 -11.30
C ILE A 44 -15.60 29.36 -11.97
N GLU A 45 -16.75 30.00 -11.81
CA GLU A 45 -16.94 31.38 -12.28
C GLU A 45 -16.93 32.34 -11.08
N LYS A 46 -16.12 33.40 -11.18
CA LYS A 46 -16.16 34.53 -10.25
C LYS A 46 -17.07 35.60 -10.86
N ARG A 47 -18.16 35.95 -10.16
CA ARG A 47 -19.08 37.01 -10.60
C ARG A 47 -19.13 38.12 -9.55
N HIS A 48 -19.05 39.36 -10.01
CA HIS A 48 -19.27 40.56 -9.18
C HIS A 48 -20.77 40.84 -9.08
N ALA A 49 -21.47 40.11 -8.21
CA ALA A 49 -22.89 40.34 -7.95
C ALA A 49 -23.16 40.32 -6.44
N ASN A 50 -24.06 41.19 -5.97
CA ASN A 50 -24.58 41.07 -4.60
C ASN A 50 -25.51 39.84 -4.49
N TRP A 51 -25.71 39.33 -3.27
CA TRP A 51 -26.46 38.09 -3.06
C TRP A 51 -27.90 38.20 -3.58
N THR A 52 -28.52 39.36 -3.47
CA THR A 52 -29.90 39.60 -3.93
C THR A 52 -30.03 39.44 -5.45
N ALA A 53 -29.11 40.04 -6.23
CA ALA A 53 -29.08 39.91 -7.67
C ALA A 53 -28.79 38.46 -8.10
N TRP A 54 -27.93 37.76 -7.35
CA TRP A 54 -27.57 36.39 -7.67
C TRP A 54 -28.67 35.38 -7.33
N ALA A 55 -29.34 35.54 -6.17
CA ALA A 55 -30.50 34.75 -5.80
C ALA A 55 -31.62 34.91 -6.85
N LYS A 56 -31.90 36.16 -7.27
CA LYS A 56 -32.88 36.43 -8.32
C LYS A 56 -32.55 35.76 -9.65
N TYR A 57 -31.30 35.85 -10.13
CA TYR A 57 -30.91 35.15 -11.35
C TYR A 57 -31.15 33.65 -11.25
N LEU A 58 -30.80 33.05 -10.11
CA LEU A 58 -30.90 31.61 -9.96
C LEU A 58 -32.36 31.18 -9.89
N ASP A 59 -33.21 31.95 -9.19
CA ASP A 59 -34.66 31.74 -9.19
C ASP A 59 -35.22 31.83 -10.62
N ASP A 60 -34.83 32.85 -11.40
CA ASP A 60 -35.25 33.03 -12.79
C ASP A 60 -34.76 31.87 -13.70
N TYR A 61 -33.52 31.39 -13.51
CA TYR A 61 -32.96 30.23 -14.21
C TYR A 61 -33.72 28.94 -13.89
N CYS A 62 -34.03 28.71 -12.61
CA CYS A 62 -34.78 27.53 -12.17
C CYS A 62 -36.20 27.54 -12.72
N HIS A 63 -36.87 28.70 -12.67
CA HIS A 63 -38.22 28.89 -13.21
C HIS A 63 -38.26 28.62 -14.72
N SER A 64 -37.29 29.14 -15.46
CA SER A 64 -37.19 29.00 -16.92
C SER A 64 -36.87 27.57 -17.38
N ASN A 65 -36.26 26.74 -16.51
CA ASN A 65 -35.89 25.35 -16.82
C ASN A 65 -36.77 24.32 -16.10
N GLY A 66 -37.90 24.72 -15.52
CA GLY A 66 -38.84 23.81 -14.83
C GLY A 66 -38.26 23.10 -13.61
N VAL A 67 -37.19 23.65 -13.01
CA VAL A 67 -36.42 22.98 -11.96
C VAL A 67 -36.96 23.34 -10.58
N ARG A 68 -37.34 22.33 -9.79
CA ARG A 68 -37.57 22.48 -8.34
C ARG A 68 -36.28 22.17 -7.57
N ILE A 69 -35.62 23.22 -7.12
CA ILE A 69 -34.38 23.14 -6.33
C ILE A 69 -34.69 23.38 -4.85
N GLY A 70 -34.09 22.60 -3.96
CA GLY A 70 -34.05 22.95 -2.54
C GLY A 70 -32.78 23.69 -2.19
N ILE A 71 -32.91 24.65 -1.28
CA ILE A 71 -31.78 25.41 -0.74
C ILE A 71 -31.29 24.69 0.51
N GLU A 72 -30.10 24.12 0.45
CA GLU A 72 -29.41 23.57 1.62
C GLU A 72 -28.37 24.60 2.10
N PHE A 73 -28.62 25.18 3.28
CA PHE A 73 -27.66 26.04 3.97
C PHE A 73 -26.66 25.15 4.70
N THR A 74 -25.41 25.11 4.22
CA THR A 74 -24.45 24.14 4.76
C THR A 74 -23.55 24.71 5.84
N ASP A 75 -23.33 26.02 5.93
CA ASP A 75 -22.48 26.64 6.96
C ASP A 75 -22.97 28.05 7.36
N SER A 76 -23.19 28.28 8.66
CA SER A 76 -23.56 29.60 9.20
C SER A 76 -22.34 30.53 9.29
N ILE A 77 -22.57 31.85 9.23
CA ILE A 77 -21.49 32.85 9.40
C ILE A 77 -20.78 32.66 10.74
N GLN A 78 -21.55 32.38 11.80
CA GLN A 78 -21.01 32.19 13.13
C GLN A 78 -20.06 30.99 13.18
N LYS A 79 -20.49 29.83 12.64
CA LYS A 79 -19.66 28.64 12.54
C LYS A 79 -18.36 28.91 11.77
N ARG A 80 -18.43 29.62 10.64
CA ARG A 80 -17.23 29.99 9.86
C ARG A 80 -16.32 30.95 10.62
N ASN A 81 -16.87 31.97 11.28
CA ASN A 81 -16.08 32.89 12.09
C ASN A 81 -15.39 32.16 13.26
N ASP A 82 -16.05 31.19 13.88
CA ASP A 82 -15.49 30.38 14.96
C ASP A 82 -14.40 29.42 14.45
N GLU A 83 -14.59 28.79 13.28
CA GLU A 83 -13.54 28.02 12.60
C GLU A 83 -12.33 28.88 12.24
N MET A 84 -12.57 30.11 11.76
CA MET A 84 -11.51 31.06 11.42
C MET A 84 -10.76 31.55 12.67
N ARG A 85 -11.45 31.79 13.80
CA ARG A 85 -10.82 32.07 15.11
C ARG A 85 -9.92 30.93 15.57
N ASN A 86 -10.34 29.70 15.32
CA ASN A 86 -9.62 28.49 15.74
C ASN A 86 -8.59 28.01 14.71
N SER A 87 -8.51 28.67 13.55
CA SER A 87 -7.63 28.28 12.45
C SER A 87 -6.15 28.48 12.82
N LYS A 88 -5.28 27.65 12.24
CA LYS A 88 -3.82 27.75 12.41
C LYS A 88 -3.32 29.17 12.09
N ARG A 89 -3.89 29.82 11.07
CA ARG A 89 -3.61 31.23 10.72
C ARG A 89 -3.88 32.22 11.86
N ALA A 90 -5.01 32.09 12.56
CA ALA A 90 -5.33 32.96 13.69
C ALA A 90 -4.42 32.66 14.91
N LYS A 91 -4.10 31.38 15.13
CA LYS A 91 -3.15 30.95 16.17
C LYS A 91 -1.73 31.43 15.93
N ASP A 92 -1.32 31.55 14.67
CA ASP A 92 -0.02 32.07 14.24
C ASP A 92 0.01 33.62 14.17
N GLY A 93 -0.99 34.32 14.74
CA GLY A 93 -1.04 35.79 14.79
C GLY A 93 -1.28 36.49 13.44
N LYS A 94 -1.60 35.74 12.37
CA LYS A 94 -1.90 36.33 11.05
C LYS A 94 -3.30 36.94 11.07
N PHE A 95 -3.47 38.09 10.42
CA PHE A 95 -4.76 38.77 10.34
C PHE A 95 -5.81 37.86 9.69
N VAL A 96 -6.87 37.55 10.45
CA VAL A 96 -8.00 36.75 10.01
C VAL A 96 -9.24 37.63 10.00
N ARG A 97 -9.87 37.75 8.84
CA ARG A 97 -11.01 38.65 8.64
C ARG A 97 -12.33 37.93 8.93
N PHE A 98 -13.06 38.43 9.92
CA PHE A 98 -14.39 37.94 10.26
C PHE A 98 -15.46 38.54 9.37
N LEU A 99 -16.50 37.76 9.09
CA LEU A 99 -17.71 38.24 8.43
C LEU A 99 -18.61 38.97 9.44
N PRO A 100 -19.18 40.13 9.09
CA PRO A 100 -20.27 40.76 9.84
C PRO A 100 -21.44 39.80 10.06
N GLN A 101 -22.09 39.88 11.23
CA GLN A 101 -23.23 39.03 11.55
C GLN A 101 -24.48 39.38 10.74
N GLU A 102 -24.58 40.59 10.18
CA GLU A 102 -25.72 41.00 9.35
C GLU A 102 -25.66 40.47 7.91
N LEU A 103 -24.58 39.78 7.53
CA LEU A 103 -24.48 39.14 6.22
C LEU A 103 -25.33 37.86 6.17
N ASP A 104 -25.94 37.59 5.02
CA ASP A 104 -26.60 36.32 4.74
C ASP A 104 -25.61 35.14 4.76
N SER A 105 -26.13 33.93 5.02
CA SER A 105 -25.41 32.65 5.02
C SER A 105 -24.16 32.60 4.10
N TYR A 106 -23.01 32.29 4.69
CA TYR A 106 -21.69 32.31 4.04
C TYR A 106 -21.60 31.41 2.80
N ARG A 107 -22.29 30.28 2.83
CA ARG A 107 -22.30 29.26 1.79
C ARG A 107 -23.72 28.78 1.54
N ARG A 108 -24.14 28.80 0.26
CA ARG A 108 -25.42 28.24 -0.18
C ARG A 108 -25.17 27.12 -1.19
N SER A 109 -25.81 25.98 -0.97
CA SER A 109 -25.82 24.87 -1.91
C SER A 109 -27.22 24.71 -2.49
N TYR A 110 -27.29 24.67 -3.81
CA TYR A 110 -28.52 24.47 -4.57
C TYR A 110 -28.50 23.05 -5.13
N VAL A 111 -29.51 22.26 -4.74
CA VAL A 111 -29.61 20.84 -5.12
C VAL A 111 -30.96 20.58 -5.74
N CYS A 112 -30.97 20.00 -6.94
CA CYS A 112 -32.21 19.57 -7.59
C CYS A 112 -32.84 18.41 -6.80
N HIS A 113 -34.12 18.54 -6.42
CA HIS A 113 -34.84 17.51 -5.66
C HIS A 113 -35.83 16.69 -6.50
N LEU A 114 -35.95 16.96 -7.81
CA LEU A 114 -36.73 16.13 -8.73
C LEU A 114 -36.13 14.70 -8.78
N GLY A 115 -36.68 13.83 -7.94
CA GLY A 115 -36.16 12.47 -7.71
C GLY A 115 -36.15 12.02 -6.24
N ARG A 116 -36.29 12.93 -5.27
CA ARG A 116 -36.50 12.57 -3.87
C ARG A 116 -37.93 12.95 -3.45
N LYS A 117 -38.82 11.95 -3.33
CA LYS A 117 -40.00 12.13 -2.48
C LYS A 117 -39.74 11.50 -1.13
N GLY A 118 -39.83 12.34 -0.10
CA GLY A 118 -40.41 11.91 1.16
C GLY A 118 -41.75 11.22 0.91
N ARG A 119 -41.93 10.11 1.62
CA ARG A 119 -43.16 9.35 1.88
C ARG A 119 -44.43 9.90 1.21
N THR A 120 -44.82 9.32 0.07
CA THR A 120 -46.22 9.12 -0.35
C THR A 120 -46.22 8.05 -1.44
N ARG A 121 -47.09 7.05 -1.28
CA ARG A 121 -47.18 5.80 -2.05
C ARG A 121 -47.55 6.03 -3.53
N ASP A 122 -47.10 5.08 -4.34
CA ASP A 122 -47.59 4.67 -5.67
C ASP A 122 -47.55 5.67 -6.84
N VAL A 123 -46.42 5.71 -7.58
CA VAL A 123 -46.31 5.66 -9.07
C VAL A 123 -44.86 5.25 -9.45
N LYS A 124 -44.69 4.27 -10.36
CA LYS A 124 -43.37 3.85 -10.90
C LYS A 124 -42.89 4.78 -12.02
N PHE A 125 -41.91 5.64 -11.72
CA PHE A 125 -40.98 6.23 -12.70
C PHE A 125 -39.53 5.99 -12.21
N ARG A 126 -38.64 5.55 -13.10
CA ARG A 126 -37.20 5.33 -12.81
C ARG A 126 -36.55 6.68 -12.48
N ARG A 127 -36.05 6.83 -11.25
CA ARG A 127 -35.42 8.04 -10.74
C ARG A 127 -33.90 7.96 -10.87
N THR A 128 -33.33 8.69 -11.83
CA THR A 128 -31.94 9.15 -11.75
C THR A 128 -31.89 10.27 -10.72
N ALA A 129 -30.94 10.21 -9.78
CA ALA A 129 -30.60 11.39 -8.99
C ALA A 129 -29.94 12.37 -9.97
N CYS A 130 -30.61 13.49 -10.29
CA CYS A 130 -30.01 14.54 -11.11
C CYS A 130 -28.70 14.98 -10.42
N PRO A 131 -27.52 14.83 -11.05
CA PRO A 131 -26.23 15.11 -10.39
C PRO A 131 -25.97 16.60 -10.22
N PHE A 132 -26.86 17.47 -10.71
CA PHE A 132 -26.70 18.92 -10.67
C PHE A 132 -26.64 19.44 -9.23
N LYS A 133 -25.48 20.02 -8.92
CA LYS A 133 -25.21 20.72 -7.66
C LYS A 133 -24.48 22.00 -7.98
N LEU A 134 -24.97 23.10 -7.43
CA LEU A 134 -24.33 24.40 -7.53
C LEU A 134 -24.02 24.91 -6.12
N VAL A 135 -22.77 25.30 -5.88
CA VAL A 135 -22.32 25.83 -4.58
C VAL A 135 -21.76 27.21 -4.79
N ALA A 136 -22.32 28.18 -4.09
CA ALA A 136 -21.86 29.55 -4.08
C ALA A 136 -21.31 29.91 -2.70
N LYS A 137 -20.12 30.51 -2.67
CA LYS A 137 -19.45 30.97 -1.43
C LYS A 137 -19.00 32.43 -1.61
N SER A 138 -19.12 33.22 -0.55
CA SER A 138 -18.55 34.56 -0.51
C SER A 138 -17.03 34.47 -0.33
N VAL A 139 -16.26 35.14 -1.17
CA VAL A 139 -14.79 35.18 -1.09
C VAL A 139 -14.35 36.64 -1.10
N TYR A 140 -13.37 36.96 -0.26
CA TYR A 140 -12.79 38.30 -0.24
C TYR A 140 -11.46 38.28 -1.00
N ASN A 141 -11.41 38.99 -2.13
CA ASN A 141 -10.22 39.13 -2.98
C ASN A 141 -9.98 40.61 -3.25
N ASP A 142 -8.73 41.05 -3.24
CA ASP A 142 -8.30 42.40 -3.67
C ASP A 142 -9.20 43.54 -3.17
N SER A 143 -9.41 43.54 -1.86
CA SER A 143 -10.20 44.53 -1.12
C SER A 143 -11.71 44.57 -1.42
N LYS A 144 -12.25 43.63 -2.21
CA LYS A 144 -13.67 43.54 -2.57
C LYS A 144 -14.25 42.14 -2.24
N TRP A 145 -15.54 42.10 -1.92
CA TRP A 145 -16.28 40.85 -1.76
C TRP A 145 -16.80 40.37 -3.11
N GLU A 146 -16.58 39.09 -3.41
CA GLU A 146 -17.01 38.41 -4.63
C GLU A 146 -17.77 37.14 -4.28
N VAL A 147 -18.67 36.70 -5.15
CA VAL A 147 -19.29 35.38 -5.04
C VAL A 147 -18.58 34.43 -5.99
N GLU A 148 -17.95 33.40 -5.44
CA GLU A 148 -17.38 32.30 -6.21
C GLU A 148 -18.43 31.20 -6.34
N VAL A 149 -18.79 30.88 -7.59
CA VAL A 149 -19.76 29.85 -7.91
C VAL A 149 -19.04 28.64 -8.49
N THR A 150 -19.37 27.47 -7.95
CA THR A 150 -18.83 26.18 -8.38
C THR A 150 -19.97 25.26 -8.76
N CYS A 151 -19.94 24.75 -9.99
CA CYS A 151 -20.88 23.74 -10.47
C CYS A 151 -20.10 22.46 -10.82
N PRO A 152 -19.83 21.58 -9.86
CA PRO A 152 -19.04 20.37 -10.11
C PRO A 152 -19.66 19.41 -11.14
N ASN A 153 -20.98 19.48 -11.36
CA ASN A 153 -21.72 18.66 -12.31
C ASN A 153 -22.67 19.55 -13.14
N ALA A 154 -22.23 19.96 -14.33
CA ALA A 154 -22.97 20.92 -15.17
C ALA A 154 -24.12 20.32 -15.99
N GLU A 155 -24.23 18.99 -16.06
CA GLU A 155 -25.31 18.33 -16.82
C GLU A 155 -26.58 18.22 -15.97
N HIS A 156 -27.58 19.04 -16.29
CA HIS A 156 -28.91 19.01 -15.70
C HIS A 156 -29.88 18.24 -16.61
N ILE A 157 -30.15 16.97 -16.31
CA ILE A 157 -30.90 16.05 -17.19
C ILE A 157 -32.23 15.65 -16.55
N HIS A 158 -33.33 16.14 -17.11
CA HIS A 158 -34.65 15.51 -16.99
C HIS A 158 -35.09 15.18 -18.41
N SER A 159 -34.92 13.92 -18.83
CA SER A 159 -35.44 13.48 -20.12
C SER A 159 -36.97 13.49 -20.06
N GLU A 160 -37.59 14.54 -20.58
CA GLU A 160 -39.01 14.49 -20.91
C GLU A 160 -39.19 13.57 -22.11
N THR A 161 -39.97 12.52 -21.86
CA THR A 161 -40.63 11.68 -22.85
C THR A 161 -41.51 12.51 -23.77
N THR A 162 -41.11 12.69 -25.02
CA THR A 162 -42.04 12.71 -26.14
C THR A 162 -41.94 11.36 -26.84
N ARG A 163 -42.84 10.45 -26.47
CA ARG A 163 -43.11 9.22 -27.22
C ARG A 163 -43.81 9.63 -28.52
N GLU A 164 -43.15 9.44 -29.65
CA GLU A 164 -43.85 9.11 -30.89
C GLU A 164 -43.92 7.57 -31.01
N PRO A 165 -45.07 7.00 -31.40
CA PRO A 165 -45.26 5.56 -31.45
C PRO A 165 -44.47 4.93 -32.61
N ALA A 166 -43.74 3.86 -32.30
CA ALA A 166 -42.98 3.08 -33.26
C ALA A 166 -43.88 2.43 -34.32
N ALA A 167 -43.50 2.60 -35.59
CA ALA A 167 -43.96 1.78 -36.71
C ALA A 167 -43.32 0.37 -36.64
N PRO A 168 -43.99 -0.69 -37.16
CA PRO A 168 -43.57 -2.07 -36.92
C PRO A 168 -42.30 -2.43 -37.68
N ALA A 169 -41.55 -3.36 -37.07
CA ALA A 169 -40.24 -3.83 -37.49
C ALA A 169 -40.22 -4.29 -38.96
N SER A 170 -39.20 -3.83 -39.70
CA SER A 170 -38.69 -4.56 -40.85
C SER A 170 -37.43 -5.31 -40.43
N GLU A 171 -37.41 -6.59 -40.77
CA GLU A 171 -36.33 -7.53 -40.52
C GLU A 171 -35.00 -6.99 -41.06
N THR A 172 -34.07 -6.73 -40.14
CA THR A 172 -32.66 -6.58 -40.48
C THR A 172 -31.91 -7.71 -39.79
N GLN A 173 -31.07 -8.36 -40.59
CA GLN A 173 -30.29 -9.55 -40.27
C GLN A 173 -29.64 -9.49 -38.88
N PRO A 174 -29.50 -10.63 -38.16
CA PRO A 174 -28.93 -10.63 -36.82
C PRO A 174 -27.46 -10.19 -36.89
N LYS A 175 -27.15 -9.04 -36.27
CA LYS A 175 -25.78 -8.73 -35.84
C LYS A 175 -25.30 -9.89 -34.96
N PRO A 176 -24.09 -10.43 -35.18
CA PRO A 176 -23.56 -11.50 -34.32
C PRO A 176 -23.58 -11.02 -32.87
N LEU A 177 -24.13 -11.84 -31.98
CA LEU A 177 -24.03 -11.65 -30.53
C LEU A 177 -22.55 -11.60 -30.18
N ILE A 178 -22.01 -10.40 -29.96
CA ILE A 178 -20.63 -10.21 -29.50
C ILE A 178 -20.53 -10.89 -28.15
N GLN A 179 -19.88 -12.05 -28.10
CA GLN A 179 -19.64 -12.76 -26.86
C GLN A 179 -18.75 -11.89 -25.97
N SER A 180 -19.13 -11.76 -24.71
CA SER A 180 -18.38 -11.01 -23.70
C SER A 180 -18.51 -11.74 -22.38
N PHE A 181 -17.41 -11.83 -21.64
CA PHE A 181 -17.32 -12.50 -20.34
C PHE A 181 -16.90 -11.51 -19.24
N PRO A 182 -17.29 -11.75 -17.98
CA PRO A 182 -16.91 -10.89 -16.86
C PRO A 182 -15.39 -10.98 -16.60
N VAL A 183 -14.79 -9.84 -16.25
CA VAL A 183 -13.39 -9.79 -15.80
C VAL A 183 -13.35 -9.82 -14.28
N GLU A 184 -13.35 -11.04 -13.73
CA GLU A 184 -13.23 -11.28 -12.30
C GLU A 184 -11.86 -10.81 -11.81
N GLY A 185 -11.82 -9.93 -10.81
CA GLY A 185 -10.59 -9.26 -10.35
C GLY A 185 -10.54 -7.75 -10.61
N LEU A 186 -11.47 -7.21 -11.41
CA LEU A 186 -11.73 -5.78 -11.49
C LEU A 186 -13.01 -5.41 -10.71
N LYS A 187 -13.01 -4.21 -10.09
CA LYS A 187 -14.13 -3.76 -9.26
C LYS A 187 -15.43 -3.71 -10.08
N GLY A 188 -16.44 -4.46 -9.64
CA GLY A 188 -17.74 -4.53 -10.29
C GLY A 188 -17.83 -5.52 -11.44
N ASN A 189 -16.81 -6.38 -11.62
CA ASN A 189 -16.74 -7.45 -12.62
C ASN A 189 -17.21 -6.98 -14.01
N PRO A 190 -16.61 -5.89 -14.56
CA PRO A 190 -17.01 -5.34 -15.83
C PRO A 190 -16.83 -6.36 -16.96
N SER A 191 -17.60 -6.19 -18.04
CA SER A 191 -17.48 -7.06 -19.20
C SER A 191 -16.14 -6.84 -19.93
N SER A 192 -15.51 -7.90 -20.42
CA SER A 192 -14.21 -7.84 -21.10
C SER A 192 -14.19 -6.85 -22.27
N ARG A 193 -15.24 -6.80 -23.10
CA ARG A 193 -15.34 -5.81 -24.19
C ARG A 193 -15.45 -4.37 -23.70
N GLN A 194 -16.18 -4.12 -22.62
CA GLN A 194 -16.23 -2.79 -22.01
C GLN A 194 -14.84 -2.38 -21.50
N VAL A 195 -14.13 -3.29 -20.84
CA VAL A 195 -12.77 -3.03 -20.33
C VAL A 195 -11.82 -2.67 -21.47
N LEU A 196 -11.79 -3.46 -22.55
CA LEU A 196 -10.94 -3.19 -23.72
C LEU A 196 -11.28 -1.84 -24.39
N THR A 197 -12.57 -1.52 -24.50
CA THR A 197 -13.02 -0.22 -25.06
C THR A 197 -12.55 0.94 -24.19
N ASP A 198 -12.67 0.81 -22.87
CA ASP A 198 -12.27 1.84 -21.91
C ASP A 198 -10.74 2.04 -21.83
N MET A 199 -9.95 1.11 -22.37
CA MET A 199 -8.48 1.14 -22.37
C MET A 199 -7.89 1.97 -23.51
N ALA A 200 -8.56 2.06 -24.67
CA ALA A 200 -8.09 2.88 -25.80
C ALA A 200 -7.79 4.34 -25.41
N PRO A 201 -8.70 5.09 -24.74
CA PRO A 201 -8.39 6.45 -24.29
C PRO A 201 -7.42 6.51 -23.10
N ARG A 202 -7.07 5.38 -22.47
CA ARG A 202 -6.06 5.33 -21.39
C ARG A 202 -4.65 5.20 -21.95
N CYS A 203 -4.47 4.50 -23.08
CA CYS A 203 -3.17 4.40 -23.76
C CYS A 203 -2.61 5.79 -24.09
N LYS A 204 -3.47 6.71 -24.57
CA LYS A 204 -3.13 8.11 -24.87
C LYS A 204 -2.70 8.95 -23.65
N ARG A 205 -3.00 8.49 -22.42
CA ARG A 205 -2.60 9.18 -21.18
C ARG A 205 -1.19 8.79 -20.72
N MET A 206 -0.57 7.83 -21.39
CA MET A 206 0.81 7.39 -21.19
C MET A 206 1.59 7.59 -22.50
N PRO A 207 1.81 8.86 -22.92
CA PRO A 207 2.42 9.17 -24.21
C PRO A 207 3.79 8.53 -24.42
N GLU A 208 4.54 8.27 -23.34
CA GLU A 208 5.84 7.58 -23.38
C GLU A 208 5.72 6.08 -23.67
N ASN A 209 4.55 5.48 -23.47
CA ASN A 209 4.30 4.06 -23.73
C ASN A 209 3.15 3.86 -24.73
N GLU A 210 2.71 4.91 -25.42
CA GLU A 210 1.47 4.89 -26.22
C GLU A 210 1.55 3.83 -27.33
N ALA A 211 2.66 3.77 -28.06
CA ALA A 211 2.84 2.83 -29.15
C ALA A 211 2.78 1.37 -28.68
N MET A 212 3.54 1.01 -27.64
CA MET A 212 3.56 -0.36 -27.10
C MET A 212 2.21 -0.75 -26.47
N CYS A 213 1.58 0.15 -25.71
CA CYS A 213 0.27 -0.10 -25.11
C CYS A 213 -0.83 -0.25 -26.17
N THR A 214 -0.79 0.55 -27.23
CA THR A 214 -1.77 0.46 -28.33
C THR A 214 -1.63 -0.86 -29.08
N ARG A 215 -0.39 -1.32 -29.34
CA ARG A 215 -0.15 -2.64 -29.93
C ARG A 215 -0.64 -3.78 -29.03
N LEU A 216 -0.40 -3.71 -27.73
CA LEU A 216 -0.92 -4.69 -26.78
C LEU A 216 -2.46 -4.72 -26.77
N LEU A 217 -3.10 -3.54 -26.78
CA LEU A 217 -4.55 -3.44 -26.87
C LEU A 217 -5.09 -4.00 -28.19
N GLN A 218 -4.40 -3.79 -29.30
CA GLN A 218 -4.79 -4.36 -30.59
C GLN A 218 -4.78 -5.89 -30.54
N ARG A 219 -3.67 -6.49 -30.08
CA ARG A 219 -3.55 -7.96 -29.93
C ARG A 219 -4.61 -8.54 -29.00
N LEU A 220 -4.95 -7.85 -27.91
CA LEU A 220 -6.05 -8.25 -27.04
C LEU A 220 -7.41 -8.25 -27.77
N ASN A 221 -7.68 -7.26 -28.61
CA ASN A 221 -8.91 -7.21 -29.38
C ASN A 221 -8.95 -8.31 -30.46
N ASP A 222 -7.84 -8.59 -31.12
CA ASP A 222 -7.74 -9.61 -32.17
C ASP A 222 -7.95 -11.02 -31.62
N LEU A 223 -7.41 -11.31 -30.43
CA LEU A 223 -7.57 -12.60 -29.76
C LEU A 223 -8.92 -12.76 -29.04
N HIS A 224 -9.62 -11.66 -28.74
CA HIS A 224 -10.81 -11.69 -27.88
C HIS A 224 -11.89 -12.65 -28.41
N ASP A 225 -12.22 -12.57 -29.70
CA ASP A 225 -13.29 -13.38 -30.28
C ASP A 225 -12.96 -14.88 -30.34
N SER A 226 -11.66 -15.22 -30.35
CA SER A 226 -11.20 -16.61 -30.31
C SER A 226 -11.17 -17.18 -28.88
N VAL A 227 -10.95 -16.33 -27.88
CA VAL A 227 -10.87 -16.71 -26.47
C VAL A 227 -12.25 -16.68 -25.78
N ALA A 228 -13.14 -15.78 -26.18
CA ALA A 228 -14.45 -15.59 -25.54
C ALA A 228 -15.29 -16.88 -25.43
N PRO A 229 -15.35 -17.75 -26.46
CA PRO A 229 -16.15 -18.98 -26.43
C PRO A 229 -15.58 -20.08 -25.53
N LEU A 230 -14.31 -19.98 -25.09
CA LEU A 230 -13.67 -21.01 -24.28
C LEU A 230 -14.34 -21.16 -22.91
N ASP A 231 -14.24 -22.35 -22.33
CA ASP A 231 -14.75 -22.64 -20.97
C ASP A 231 -14.08 -21.73 -19.92
N GLU A 232 -14.81 -21.40 -18.84
CA GLU A 232 -14.30 -20.55 -17.78
C GLU A 232 -13.03 -21.11 -17.13
N LYS A 233 -12.86 -22.44 -17.07
CA LYS A 233 -11.67 -23.09 -16.49
C LYS A 233 -10.55 -23.30 -17.50
N ASP A 234 -10.74 -22.91 -18.76
CA ASP A 234 -9.71 -23.05 -19.79
C ASP A 234 -8.49 -22.19 -19.43
N ALA A 235 -7.31 -22.80 -19.45
CA ALA A 235 -6.06 -22.15 -19.07
C ALA A 235 -5.79 -20.89 -19.93
N ARG A 236 -6.11 -20.92 -21.22
CA ARG A 236 -5.90 -19.80 -22.15
C ARG A 236 -6.78 -18.62 -21.78
N LYS A 237 -8.05 -18.88 -21.44
CA LYS A 237 -8.99 -17.84 -20.99
C LYS A 237 -8.57 -17.23 -19.66
N GLN A 238 -8.05 -18.03 -18.74
CA GLN A 238 -7.51 -17.56 -17.47
C GLN A 238 -6.25 -16.69 -17.67
N ILE A 239 -5.32 -17.09 -18.53
CA ILE A 239 -4.15 -16.27 -18.88
C ILE A 239 -4.59 -14.96 -19.56
N PHE A 240 -5.57 -15.00 -20.47
CA PHE A 240 -6.09 -13.82 -21.14
C PHE A 240 -6.73 -12.82 -20.15
N LEU A 241 -7.49 -13.32 -19.17
CA LEU A 241 -8.03 -12.52 -18.06
C LEU A 241 -6.92 -11.88 -17.21
N ASP A 242 -5.89 -12.64 -16.84
CA ASP A 242 -4.71 -12.13 -16.12
C ASP A 242 -4.02 -11.01 -16.91
N VAL A 243 -3.86 -11.17 -18.23
CA VAL A 243 -3.27 -10.13 -19.10
C VAL A 243 -4.11 -8.85 -19.08
N ILE A 244 -5.44 -8.94 -19.21
CA ILE A 244 -6.33 -7.77 -19.13
C ILE A 244 -6.16 -7.06 -17.78
N ILE A 245 -6.21 -7.81 -16.68
CA ILE A 245 -6.13 -7.27 -15.32
C ILE A 245 -4.78 -6.56 -15.11
N ARG A 246 -3.67 -7.19 -15.50
CA ARG A 246 -2.33 -6.62 -15.41
C ARG A 246 -2.19 -5.36 -16.27
N PHE A 247 -2.70 -5.38 -17.49
CA PHE A 247 -2.62 -4.22 -18.38
C PHE A 247 -3.43 -3.02 -17.82
N VAL A 248 -4.62 -3.27 -17.26
CA VAL A 248 -5.40 -2.24 -16.56
C VAL A 248 -4.64 -1.66 -15.35
N LYS A 249 -3.90 -2.49 -14.60
CA LYS A 249 -3.07 -2.04 -13.46
C LYS A 249 -1.90 -1.15 -13.94
N ILE A 250 -1.25 -1.48 -15.05
CA ILE A 250 -0.17 -0.68 -15.65
C ILE A 250 -0.68 0.72 -16.05
N MET A 251 -1.90 0.82 -16.57
CA MET A 251 -2.50 2.08 -17.00
C MET A 251 -3.08 2.97 -15.89
N ARG A 252 -2.80 2.66 -14.62
CA ARG A 252 -3.16 3.54 -13.51
C ARG A 252 -2.37 4.85 -13.62
N ARG A 253 -3.08 5.97 -13.44
CA ARG A 253 -2.46 7.31 -13.51
C ARG A 253 -1.38 7.44 -12.43
N LYS A 254 -0.17 7.81 -12.85
CA LYS A 254 0.97 8.12 -11.98
C LYS A 254 1.48 9.53 -12.27
N GLN A 255 2.04 10.19 -11.25
CA GLN A 255 2.77 11.45 -11.39
C GLN A 255 4.03 11.24 -12.24
N LEU A 256 4.53 12.33 -12.83
CA LEU A 256 5.62 12.26 -13.81
C LEU A 256 6.91 11.62 -13.23
N LEU A 257 7.27 11.93 -11.99
CA LEU A 257 8.45 11.33 -11.35
C LEU A 257 8.29 9.82 -11.13
N LEU A 258 7.10 9.34 -10.79
CA LEU A 258 6.83 7.90 -10.62
C LEU A 258 6.83 7.18 -11.96
N ARG A 259 6.34 7.82 -13.03
CA ARG A 259 6.43 7.31 -14.40
C ARG A 259 7.89 7.15 -14.83
N LEU A 260 8.73 8.15 -14.56
CA LEU A 260 10.17 8.08 -14.80
C LEU A 260 10.84 6.98 -13.97
N ALA A 261 10.48 6.86 -12.68
CA ALA A 261 11.08 5.89 -11.79
C ALA A 261 10.75 4.44 -12.20
N SER A 262 9.50 4.19 -12.60
CA SER A 262 8.99 2.87 -13.01
C SER A 262 9.09 2.57 -14.51
N SER A 263 9.76 3.42 -15.30
CA SER A 263 9.79 3.36 -16.76
C SER A 263 10.21 1.98 -17.30
N GLU A 264 11.31 1.44 -16.81
CA GLU A 264 11.86 0.14 -17.20
C GLU A 264 10.95 -1.03 -16.76
N THR A 265 10.40 -0.96 -15.55
CA THR A 265 9.43 -1.93 -15.01
C THR A 265 8.20 -2.03 -15.90
N VAL A 266 7.70 -0.89 -16.40
CA VAL A 266 6.54 -0.86 -17.32
C VAL A 266 6.88 -1.53 -18.65
N VAL A 267 8.05 -1.24 -19.23
CA VAL A 267 8.48 -1.87 -20.49
C VAL A 267 8.55 -3.39 -20.34
N TYR A 268 9.19 -3.87 -19.29
CA TYR A 268 9.28 -5.31 -19.01
C TYR A 268 7.90 -5.94 -18.87
N LYS A 269 7.02 -5.33 -18.08
CA LYS A 269 5.67 -5.86 -17.86
C LYS A 269 4.87 -5.89 -19.15
N VAL A 270 4.90 -4.84 -19.97
CA VAL A 270 4.20 -4.84 -21.27
C VAL A 270 4.76 -5.93 -22.20
N HIS A 271 6.07 -6.17 -22.19
CA HIS A 271 6.68 -7.25 -22.95
C HIS A 271 6.25 -8.64 -22.44
N ASP A 272 6.23 -8.88 -21.13
CA ASP A 272 5.70 -10.13 -20.53
C ASP A 272 4.25 -10.40 -20.97
N LEU A 273 3.41 -9.36 -20.99
CA LEU A 273 2.03 -9.48 -21.48
C LEU A 273 1.97 -9.83 -22.97
N HIS A 274 2.88 -9.30 -23.79
CA HIS A 274 2.97 -9.66 -25.19
C HIS A 274 3.36 -11.14 -25.38
N GLU A 275 4.29 -11.66 -24.59
CA GLU A 275 4.69 -13.07 -24.65
C GLU A 275 3.55 -14.00 -24.25
N LYS A 276 2.82 -13.69 -23.18
CA LYS A 276 1.62 -14.46 -22.78
C LYS A 276 0.54 -14.52 -23.87
N LEU A 277 0.32 -13.42 -24.58
CA LEU A 277 -0.60 -13.41 -25.73
C LEU A 277 -0.04 -14.20 -26.91
N SER A 278 1.29 -14.29 -27.05
CA SER A 278 1.93 -15.11 -28.08
C SER A 278 1.69 -16.59 -27.82
N ASP A 279 1.82 -17.01 -26.56
CA ASP A 279 1.53 -18.37 -26.13
C ASP A 279 0.07 -18.74 -26.39
N ILE A 280 -0.89 -17.87 -26.02
CA ILE A 280 -2.31 -18.10 -26.32
C ILE A 280 -2.56 -18.23 -27.83
N ALA A 281 -2.01 -17.33 -28.65
CA ALA A 281 -2.19 -17.37 -30.10
C ALA A 281 -1.65 -18.67 -30.71
N ARG A 282 -0.48 -19.12 -30.25
CA ARG A 282 0.16 -20.37 -30.66
C ARG A 282 -0.68 -21.59 -30.26
N GLU A 283 -1.21 -21.62 -29.05
CA GLU A 283 -2.09 -22.69 -28.56
C GLU A 283 -3.48 -22.71 -29.21
N LEU A 284 -3.88 -21.60 -29.85
CA LEU A 284 -5.11 -21.49 -30.65
C LEU A 284 -4.86 -21.65 -32.16
N GLU A 285 -3.62 -21.94 -32.56
CA GLU A 285 -3.21 -22.10 -33.97
C GLU A 285 -3.52 -20.87 -34.84
N LEU A 286 -3.46 -19.67 -34.26
CA LEU A 286 -3.70 -18.41 -34.95
C LEU A 286 -2.40 -17.85 -35.54
N SER A 287 -2.52 -17.09 -36.64
CA SER A 287 -1.37 -16.37 -37.23
C SER A 287 -0.79 -15.39 -36.20
N HIS A 288 0.51 -15.52 -35.93
CA HIS A 288 1.20 -14.73 -34.92
C HIS A 288 2.09 -13.67 -35.58
N GLU A 289 1.95 -12.41 -35.15
CA GLU A 289 2.96 -11.39 -35.42
C GLU A 289 4.06 -11.48 -34.33
N GLU A 290 5.27 -11.86 -34.74
CA GLU A 290 6.44 -11.87 -33.86
C GLU A 290 6.77 -10.44 -33.38
N GLY A 291 6.45 -10.16 -32.11
CA GLY A 291 6.75 -8.88 -31.46
C GLY A 291 8.22 -8.69 -31.02
N SER A 292 9.09 -9.66 -31.31
CA SER A 292 10.44 -9.79 -30.72
C SER A 292 11.43 -8.69 -31.17
N GLY A 293 11.17 -8.01 -32.29
CA GLY A 293 12.03 -6.94 -32.82
C GLY A 293 11.89 -5.55 -32.17
N GLN A 294 10.88 -5.31 -31.32
CA GLN A 294 10.42 -3.95 -31.00
C GLN A 294 10.81 -3.41 -29.62
N LEU A 295 11.48 -4.19 -28.77
CA LEU A 295 11.78 -3.78 -27.39
C LEU A 295 12.71 -2.56 -27.33
N LYS A 296 13.74 -2.53 -28.20
CA LYS A 296 14.70 -1.42 -28.26
C LYS A 296 14.05 -0.12 -28.74
N ASP A 297 13.19 -0.21 -29.76
CA ASP A 297 12.46 0.93 -30.30
C ASP A 297 11.48 1.48 -29.25
N ALA A 298 10.76 0.58 -28.56
CA ALA A 298 9.88 0.92 -27.46
C ALA A 298 10.62 1.65 -26.31
N GLN A 299 11.84 1.21 -25.97
CA GLN A 299 12.68 1.88 -24.96
C GLN A 299 13.16 3.26 -25.43
N ALA A 300 13.53 3.40 -26.72
CA ALA A 300 13.98 4.66 -27.29
C ALA A 300 12.85 5.71 -27.33
N ASP A 301 11.65 5.32 -27.78
CA ASP A 301 10.46 6.17 -27.79
C ASP A 301 10.07 6.62 -26.38
N GLN A 302 10.08 5.68 -25.43
CA GLN A 302 9.80 5.97 -24.03
C GLN A 302 10.79 6.97 -23.45
N TYR A 303 12.08 6.76 -23.69
CA TYR A 303 13.13 7.68 -23.26
C TYR A 303 12.94 9.07 -23.87
N ALA A 304 12.72 9.16 -25.18
CA ALA A 304 12.55 10.44 -25.88
C ALA A 304 11.40 11.26 -25.28
N LYS A 305 10.24 10.62 -25.07
CA LYS A 305 9.07 11.31 -24.50
C LYS A 305 9.23 11.67 -23.04
N LEU A 306 9.81 10.78 -22.21
CA LEU A 306 10.09 11.12 -20.81
C LEU A 306 11.11 12.25 -20.69
N ASN A 307 12.14 12.27 -21.54
CA ASN A 307 13.14 13.34 -21.56
C ASN A 307 12.51 14.70 -21.91
N GLU A 308 11.61 14.74 -22.89
CA GLU A 308 10.83 15.95 -23.25
C GLU A 308 9.97 16.43 -22.06
N LEU A 309 9.19 15.54 -21.45
CA LEU A 309 8.29 15.88 -20.35
C LEU A 309 9.03 16.35 -19.10
N ILE A 310 10.13 15.67 -18.75
CA ILE A 310 10.93 16.02 -17.57
C ILE A 310 11.65 17.35 -17.79
N THR A 311 12.25 17.55 -18.97
CA THR A 311 13.00 18.78 -19.27
C THR A 311 12.07 20.00 -19.37
N SER A 312 10.86 19.85 -19.89
CA SER A 312 9.87 20.94 -20.01
C SER A 312 9.18 21.30 -18.69
N ALA A 313 9.05 20.36 -17.76
CA ALA A 313 8.46 20.62 -16.44
C ALA A 313 9.39 21.53 -15.60
N SER A 314 8.84 22.50 -14.89
CA SER A 314 9.60 23.25 -13.87
C SER A 314 9.83 22.41 -12.60
N ASP A 315 10.86 22.72 -11.81
CA ASP A 315 11.16 21.98 -10.58
C ASP A 315 9.97 22.00 -9.60
N ARG A 316 9.26 23.14 -9.51
CA ARG A 316 8.04 23.26 -8.69
C ARG A 316 6.88 22.41 -9.22
N MET A 317 6.75 22.22 -10.53
CA MET A 317 5.71 21.35 -11.09
C MET A 317 5.96 19.89 -10.71
N LEU A 318 7.22 19.42 -10.83
CA LEU A 318 7.61 18.06 -10.46
C LEU A 318 7.28 17.75 -9.00
N ILE A 319 7.39 18.75 -8.11
CA ILE A 319 7.06 18.63 -6.68
C ILE A 319 5.54 18.74 -6.45
N ASN A 320 4.90 19.77 -7.00
CA ASN A 320 3.49 20.10 -6.71
C ASN A 320 2.48 19.08 -7.29
N GLU A 321 2.90 18.23 -8.23
CA GLU A 321 2.09 17.08 -8.67
C GLU A 321 1.79 16.11 -7.50
N PHE A 322 2.62 16.11 -6.45
CA PHE A 322 2.45 15.31 -5.27
C PHE A 322 1.67 16.09 -4.20
N ARG A 323 0.52 15.55 -3.80
CA ARG A 323 -0.31 16.10 -2.72
C ARG A 323 0.25 15.68 -1.36
N GLY A 324 1.38 16.25 -0.97
CA GLY A 324 2.02 16.03 0.33
C GLY A 324 3.40 15.38 0.25
N GLU A 325 4.21 15.63 1.29
CA GLU A 325 5.62 15.25 1.37
C GLU A 325 5.84 13.73 1.30
N HIS A 326 4.92 12.94 1.85
CA HIS A 326 5.03 11.48 1.88
C HIS A 326 5.05 10.84 0.48
N ASN A 327 4.08 11.16 -0.38
CA ASN A 327 3.99 10.61 -1.73
C ASN A 327 5.19 11.01 -2.59
N LEU A 328 5.71 12.23 -2.35
CA LEU A 328 6.93 12.69 -2.99
C LEU A 328 8.13 11.88 -2.50
N HIS A 329 8.24 11.64 -1.19
CA HIS A 329 9.31 10.82 -0.62
C HIS A 329 9.30 9.38 -1.18
N VAL A 330 8.13 8.74 -1.31
CA VAL A 330 7.99 7.43 -1.99
C VAL A 330 8.50 7.48 -3.42
N ALA A 331 8.14 8.53 -4.17
CA ALA A 331 8.59 8.69 -5.55
C ALA A 331 10.10 8.87 -5.66
N LEU A 332 10.70 9.64 -4.73
CA LEU A 332 12.14 9.86 -4.69
C LEU A 332 12.91 8.59 -4.31
N MET A 333 12.40 7.80 -3.35
CA MET A 333 12.99 6.49 -3.00
C MET A 333 12.90 5.50 -4.16
N THR A 334 11.78 5.48 -4.88
CA THR A 334 11.60 4.65 -6.09
C THR A 334 12.53 5.09 -7.21
N LEU A 335 12.70 6.40 -7.40
CA LEU A 335 13.64 6.94 -8.38
C LEU A 335 15.10 6.60 -8.02
N ALA A 336 15.46 6.73 -6.74
CA ALA A 336 16.81 6.48 -6.24
C ALA A 336 17.21 5.00 -6.31
N SER A 337 16.34 4.09 -5.87
CA SER A 337 16.54 2.64 -6.01
C SER A 337 16.64 2.21 -7.48
N GLY A 338 15.87 2.86 -8.34
CA GLY A 338 15.93 2.72 -9.78
C GLY A 338 17.22 3.23 -10.43
N MET A 339 18.23 3.73 -9.70
CA MET A 339 19.56 4.07 -10.25
C MET A 339 20.66 3.08 -9.85
N LYS A 340 20.44 2.22 -8.86
CA LYS A 340 21.46 1.29 -8.35
C LYS A 340 21.70 0.07 -9.27
N ARG A 341 21.11 0.06 -10.46
CA ARG A 341 20.95 -1.15 -11.28
C ARG A 341 21.95 -1.13 -12.43
N LYS A 342 22.73 -2.22 -12.59
CA LYS A 342 23.82 -2.31 -13.59
C LYS A 342 23.33 -2.47 -15.04
N SER A 343 22.09 -2.89 -15.27
CA SER A 343 21.57 -3.28 -16.60
C SER A 343 20.82 -2.19 -17.37
N GLN A 344 21.08 -0.91 -17.08
CA GLN A 344 20.20 0.19 -17.53
C GLN A 344 20.63 0.80 -18.86
N PHE A 345 19.62 1.22 -19.63
CA PHE A 345 19.83 2.12 -20.77
C PHE A 345 20.44 3.44 -20.26
N SER A 346 21.69 3.72 -20.66
CA SER A 346 22.50 4.82 -20.13
C SER A 346 21.77 6.17 -20.09
N GLY A 347 21.04 6.50 -21.17
CA GLY A 347 20.27 7.76 -21.24
C GLY A 347 19.16 7.85 -20.18
N MET A 348 18.47 6.75 -19.89
CA MET A 348 17.41 6.71 -18.88
C MET A 348 17.97 6.92 -17.48
N LEU A 349 19.11 6.30 -17.17
CA LEU A 349 19.80 6.47 -15.89
C LEU A 349 20.22 7.94 -15.69
N ASP A 350 20.77 8.58 -16.71
CA ASP A 350 21.15 10.00 -16.67
C ASP A 350 19.93 10.90 -16.46
N LEU A 351 18.81 10.60 -17.12
CA LEU A 351 17.57 11.34 -16.93
C LEU A 351 17.03 11.20 -15.50
N LYS A 352 17.02 9.99 -14.94
CA LYS A 352 16.64 9.72 -13.54
C LYS A 352 17.51 10.52 -12.58
N ARG A 353 18.84 10.54 -12.80
CA ARG A 353 19.79 11.31 -11.97
C ARG A 353 19.55 12.81 -12.05
N LYS A 354 19.34 13.35 -13.24
CA LYS A 354 19.04 14.78 -13.45
C LYS A 354 17.73 15.18 -12.78
N ALA A 355 16.69 14.36 -12.93
CA ALA A 355 15.39 14.60 -12.29
C ALA A 355 15.51 14.60 -10.77
N LEU A 356 16.20 13.60 -10.19
CA LEU A 356 16.42 13.53 -8.74
C LEU A 356 17.16 14.78 -8.25
N ALA A 357 18.28 15.14 -8.90
CA ALA A 357 19.10 16.29 -8.51
C ALA A 357 18.34 17.61 -8.57
N ARG A 358 17.36 17.77 -9.47
CA ARG A 358 16.50 18.96 -9.54
C ARG A 358 15.55 19.04 -8.35
N VAL A 359 14.94 17.92 -7.99
CA VAL A 359 13.95 17.87 -6.89
C VAL A 359 14.64 17.99 -5.52
N THR A 360 15.79 17.35 -5.32
CA THR A 360 16.54 17.41 -4.05
C THR A 360 17.25 18.74 -3.81
N LYS A 361 17.32 19.65 -4.78
CA LYS A 361 17.78 21.04 -4.55
C LYS A 361 16.79 21.86 -3.74
N ILE A 362 15.51 21.52 -3.81
CA ILE A 362 14.42 22.29 -3.19
C ILE A 362 13.98 21.67 -1.85
N LEU A 363 14.17 20.36 -1.71
CA LEU A 363 13.76 19.61 -0.52
C LEU A 363 14.96 19.34 0.41
N PRO A 364 14.72 19.13 1.71
CA PRO A 364 15.76 18.64 2.62
C PRO A 364 16.32 17.28 2.18
N SER A 365 17.45 16.89 2.77
CA SER A 365 18.22 15.70 2.39
C SER A 365 17.36 14.42 2.36
N LEU A 366 17.43 13.70 1.23
CA LEU A 366 16.84 12.38 1.06
C LEU A 366 17.79 11.32 1.63
N SER A 367 17.35 10.56 2.63
CA SER A 367 18.07 9.36 3.09
C SER A 367 17.70 8.17 2.20
N THR A 368 18.61 7.76 1.32
CA THR A 368 18.40 6.58 0.46
C THR A 368 18.97 5.33 1.11
N VAL A 369 18.30 4.19 0.95
CA VAL A 369 18.79 2.88 1.42
C VAL A 369 18.99 1.89 0.28
N ASP A 370 19.86 0.91 0.45
CA ASP A 370 20.16 -0.14 -0.55
C ASP A 370 19.07 -1.20 -0.67
N TRP A 371 18.35 -1.45 0.41
CA TRP A 371 17.33 -2.48 0.52
C TRP A 371 15.93 -2.04 0.10
N PHE A 372 15.77 -0.82 -0.44
CA PHE A 372 14.45 -0.34 -0.87
C PHE A 372 13.97 -1.11 -2.11
N ILE A 373 12.78 -1.71 -2.01
CA ILE A 373 12.11 -2.41 -3.11
C ILE A 373 10.81 -1.67 -3.43
N PRO A 374 10.65 -1.11 -4.65
CA PRO A 374 9.40 -0.49 -5.07
C PRO A 374 8.26 -1.51 -5.14
N ILE A 375 7.07 -1.14 -4.65
CA ILE A 375 5.89 -2.01 -4.71
C ILE A 375 5.50 -2.39 -6.16
N ASP A 376 5.79 -1.51 -7.12
CA ASP A 376 5.52 -1.73 -8.54
C ASP A 376 6.34 -2.88 -9.15
N GLU A 377 7.37 -3.37 -8.46
CA GLU A 377 8.18 -4.52 -8.89
C GLU A 377 7.71 -5.86 -8.32
N LEU A 378 6.68 -5.83 -7.48
CA LEU A 378 6.13 -7.02 -6.86
C LEU A 378 4.82 -7.41 -7.55
N GLU A 379 4.72 -8.68 -7.93
CA GLU A 379 3.52 -9.30 -8.46
C GLU A 379 3.05 -10.37 -7.49
N TYR A 380 2.01 -10.04 -6.71
CA TYR A 380 1.48 -10.91 -5.67
C TYR A 380 0.70 -12.10 -6.24
N GLU A 381 0.90 -13.27 -5.66
CA GLU A 381 -0.03 -14.38 -5.77
C GLU A 381 -1.30 -14.08 -4.97
N GLU A 382 -2.45 -14.65 -5.38
CA GLU A 382 -3.72 -14.41 -4.69
C GLU A 382 -3.74 -15.04 -3.29
N LYS A 383 -3.11 -16.21 -3.14
CA LYS A 383 -3.13 -16.99 -1.91
C LYS A 383 -2.26 -16.35 -0.83
N ILE A 384 -2.89 -16.08 0.32
CA ILE A 384 -2.18 -15.75 1.56
C ILE A 384 -1.57 -17.04 2.11
N ILE A 385 -0.27 -17.02 2.38
CA ILE A 385 0.46 -18.16 2.94
C ILE A 385 0.55 -18.12 4.47
N GLY A 386 0.27 -16.97 5.08
CA GLY A 386 0.13 -16.85 6.53
C GLY A 386 -0.38 -15.47 6.93
N ALA A 387 -1.20 -15.40 7.98
CA ALA A 387 -1.59 -14.17 8.63
C ALA A 387 -1.04 -14.22 10.08
N GLY A 388 -0.22 -13.24 10.44
CA GLY A 388 0.40 -13.14 11.75
C GLY A 388 -0.28 -12.10 12.65
N THR A 389 0.41 -11.67 13.71
CA THR A 389 -0.11 -10.67 14.67
C THR A 389 -0.09 -9.23 14.15
N PHE A 390 0.67 -8.94 13.09
CA PHE A 390 0.93 -7.57 12.63
C PHE A 390 0.90 -7.42 11.10
N GLY A 391 0.68 -8.51 10.36
CA GLY A 391 0.63 -8.48 8.92
C GLY A 391 0.32 -9.83 8.29
N GLU A 392 0.11 -9.80 6.97
CA GLU A 392 -0.12 -10.96 6.12
C GLU A 392 1.11 -11.22 5.24
N ALA A 393 1.39 -12.50 4.99
CA ALA A 393 2.42 -12.97 4.09
C ALA A 393 1.78 -13.55 2.83
N ARG A 394 2.26 -13.11 1.67
CA ARG A 394 1.89 -13.63 0.35
C ARG A 394 3.14 -14.03 -0.40
N ARG A 395 3.05 -15.04 -1.25
CA ARG A 395 4.08 -15.27 -2.27
C ARG A 395 3.94 -14.20 -3.34
N ALA A 396 5.07 -13.82 -3.93
CA ALA A 396 5.10 -12.89 -5.03
C ALA A 396 6.26 -13.20 -5.97
N THR A 397 6.16 -12.68 -7.18
CA THR A 397 7.29 -12.56 -8.09
C THR A 397 7.86 -11.16 -7.98
N TRP A 398 9.14 -11.06 -7.62
CA TRP A 398 9.89 -9.81 -7.65
C TRP A 398 10.61 -9.66 -8.99
N LEU A 399 10.32 -8.57 -9.69
CA LEU A 399 11.07 -8.17 -10.87
C LEU A 399 12.41 -7.55 -10.47
N HIS A 400 13.46 -8.37 -10.53
CA HIS A 400 14.79 -8.07 -10.08
C HIS A 400 15.78 -8.01 -11.25
N TYR A 401 16.13 -6.79 -11.68
CA TYR A 401 17.16 -6.55 -12.72
C TYR A 401 16.88 -7.25 -14.06
N GLY A 402 15.63 -7.21 -14.53
CA GLY A 402 15.24 -7.87 -15.78
C GLY A 402 15.03 -9.38 -15.67
N ASN A 403 15.26 -9.94 -14.48
CA ASN A 403 14.91 -11.31 -14.13
C ASN A 403 13.77 -11.32 -13.12
N THR A 404 13.14 -12.46 -12.95
CA THR A 404 12.13 -12.68 -11.91
C THR A 404 12.70 -13.55 -10.81
N LYS A 405 12.36 -13.22 -9.56
CA LYS A 405 12.68 -14.03 -8.38
C LYS A 405 11.41 -14.32 -7.59
N GLY A 406 11.17 -15.58 -7.25
CA GLY A 406 10.11 -15.95 -6.29
C GLY A 406 10.48 -15.48 -4.89
N VAL A 407 9.56 -14.79 -4.22
CA VAL A 407 9.77 -14.18 -2.90
C VAL A 407 8.54 -14.31 -2.02
N VAL A 408 8.70 -14.02 -0.73
CA VAL A 408 7.60 -13.75 0.19
C VAL A 408 7.54 -12.27 0.48
N VAL A 409 6.35 -11.68 0.39
CA VAL A 409 6.09 -10.31 0.81
C VAL A 409 5.22 -10.36 2.06
N LYS A 410 5.72 -9.78 3.15
CA LYS A 410 4.95 -9.58 4.38
C LYS A 410 4.53 -8.12 4.48
N GLN A 411 3.23 -7.90 4.39
CA GLN A 411 2.59 -6.60 4.39
C GLN A 411 1.90 -6.37 5.74
N LEU A 412 2.16 -5.23 6.37
CA LEU A 412 1.60 -4.93 7.69
C LEU A 412 0.09 -4.59 7.60
N PHE A 413 -0.69 -4.93 8.62
CA PHE A 413 -2.16 -4.84 8.53
C PHE A 413 -2.72 -3.42 8.36
N LYS A 414 -2.09 -2.39 8.95
CA LYS A 414 -2.53 -1.00 8.85
C LYS A 414 -1.37 0.00 8.98
N GLU A 415 -1.65 1.24 8.58
CA GLU A 415 -0.77 2.39 8.79
C GLU A 415 -0.44 2.51 10.28
N ILE A 416 0.79 2.16 10.62
CA ILE A 416 1.33 2.42 11.94
C ILE A 416 1.81 3.88 11.94
N ASP A 417 1.65 4.61 13.05
CA ASP A 417 1.95 6.04 13.20
C ASP A 417 3.39 6.43 12.79
N SER A 418 3.72 7.73 12.76
CA SER A 418 5.07 8.17 12.33
C SER A 418 6.20 7.58 13.19
N TYR A 419 5.97 7.36 14.48
CA TYR A 419 6.95 6.83 15.43
C TYR A 419 7.33 5.37 15.10
N SER A 420 6.35 4.54 14.77
CA SER A 420 6.58 3.16 14.35
C SER A 420 7.29 3.03 12.99
N SER A 421 7.21 4.04 12.13
CA SER A 421 7.87 4.05 10.83
C SER A 421 9.40 4.04 10.97
N ASP A 422 9.93 4.77 11.95
CA ASP A 422 11.36 4.80 12.27
C ASP A 422 11.84 3.49 12.87
N ILE A 423 11.02 2.85 13.71
CA ILE A 423 11.31 1.54 14.29
C ILE A 423 11.38 0.48 13.18
N PHE A 424 10.40 0.47 12.29
CA PHE A 424 10.38 -0.45 11.15
C PHE A 424 11.59 -0.24 10.23
N PHE A 425 11.93 1.01 9.92
CA PHE A 425 13.11 1.37 9.14
C PHE A 425 14.40 0.84 9.78
N LYS A 426 14.66 1.16 11.06
CA LYS A 426 15.87 0.73 11.77
C LYS A 426 15.97 -0.78 11.83
N GLN A 427 14.84 -1.47 12.01
CA GLN A 427 14.82 -2.92 12.07
C GLN A 427 15.15 -3.58 10.73
N LEU A 428 14.58 -3.07 9.61
CA LEU A 428 14.94 -3.55 8.28
C LEU A 428 16.40 -3.25 7.95
N GLU A 429 16.91 -2.07 8.34
CA GLU A 429 18.29 -1.72 8.12
C GLU A 429 19.26 -2.65 8.86
N LEU A 430 18.94 -3.02 10.10
CA LEU A 430 19.73 -3.97 10.87
C LEU A 430 19.64 -5.37 10.27
N TRP A 431 18.43 -5.85 9.96
CA TRP A 431 18.22 -7.18 9.38
C TRP A 431 18.90 -7.32 8.02
N TYR A 432 18.85 -6.31 7.17
CA TYR A 432 19.51 -6.35 5.86
C TYR A 432 21.03 -6.56 5.94
N LYS A 433 21.66 -6.17 7.06
CA LYS A 433 23.09 -6.35 7.33
C LYS A 433 23.42 -7.71 7.95
N LEU A 434 22.42 -8.51 8.33
CA LEU A 434 22.61 -9.84 8.92
C LEU A 434 22.70 -10.90 7.81
N GLU A 435 23.91 -11.38 7.55
CA GLU A 435 24.16 -12.46 6.61
C GLU A 435 24.54 -13.74 7.37
N ASP A 436 23.57 -14.63 7.56
CA ASP A 436 23.79 -15.98 8.09
C ASP A 436 22.71 -16.94 7.60
N LYS A 437 23.06 -18.20 7.37
CA LYS A 437 22.13 -19.22 6.86
C LYS A 437 20.96 -19.52 7.80
N HIS A 438 21.13 -19.27 9.11
CA HIS A 438 20.12 -19.46 10.15
C HIS A 438 19.27 -18.24 10.45
N ILE A 439 19.46 -17.15 9.71
CA ILE A 439 18.59 -15.98 9.69
C ILE A 439 17.83 -16.00 8.37
N LEU A 440 16.52 -15.75 8.39
CA LEU A 440 15.74 -15.64 7.16
C LEU A 440 16.29 -14.47 6.33
N THR A 441 16.64 -14.73 5.08
CA THR A 441 17.24 -13.75 4.17
C THR A 441 16.23 -12.65 3.86
N LEU A 442 16.59 -11.40 4.20
CA LEU A 442 15.85 -10.21 3.78
C LEU A 442 16.39 -9.73 2.44
N PHE A 443 15.52 -9.63 1.43
CA PHE A 443 15.89 -8.99 0.16
C PHE A 443 15.69 -7.48 0.20
N GLY A 444 14.73 -7.01 0.99
CA GLY A 444 14.46 -5.59 1.15
C GLY A 444 13.02 -5.29 1.53
N GLY A 445 12.54 -4.12 1.19
CA GLY A 445 11.16 -3.72 1.49
C GLY A 445 10.91 -2.24 1.30
N SER A 446 9.78 -1.77 1.83
CA SER A 446 9.43 -0.36 1.84
C SER A 446 8.90 0.05 3.20
N HIS A 447 9.65 0.97 3.83
CA HIS A 447 9.24 1.66 5.05
C HIS A 447 8.40 2.90 4.77
N VAL A 448 8.32 3.33 3.50
CA VAL A 448 7.61 4.54 3.09
C VAL A 448 6.29 4.22 2.40
N ASP A 449 6.06 2.99 1.92
CA ASP A 449 4.75 2.59 1.43
C ASP A 449 3.75 2.41 2.57
N ARG A 450 2.46 2.56 2.24
CA ARG A 450 1.35 2.40 3.19
C ARG A 450 0.33 1.39 2.61
N PRO A 451 0.15 0.22 3.25
CA PRO A 451 0.93 -0.27 4.40
C PRO A 451 2.38 -0.60 4.04
N GLN A 452 3.24 -0.58 5.07
CA GLN A 452 4.65 -0.96 4.94
C GLN A 452 4.77 -2.46 4.67
N PHE A 453 5.88 -2.86 4.05
CA PHE A 453 6.14 -4.27 3.76
C PHE A 453 7.63 -4.58 3.73
N TYR A 454 7.95 -5.86 3.86
CA TYR A 454 9.27 -6.40 3.57
C TYR A 454 9.19 -7.64 2.69
N VAL A 455 10.30 -7.92 2.01
CA VAL A 455 10.46 -8.98 1.02
C VAL A 455 11.59 -9.89 1.46
N CYS A 456 11.31 -11.18 1.61
CA CYS A 456 12.26 -12.17 2.08
C CYS A 456 12.22 -13.46 1.25
N GLU A 457 13.18 -14.35 1.51
CA GLU A 457 13.20 -15.68 0.91
C GLU A 457 11.98 -16.52 1.31
N TYR A 458 11.59 -17.45 0.44
CA TYR A 458 10.55 -18.43 0.74
C TYR A 458 11.18 -19.67 1.38
N ALA A 459 10.89 -19.89 2.66
CA ALA A 459 11.30 -21.11 3.37
C ALA A 459 10.37 -22.28 2.99
N THR A 460 10.88 -23.20 2.17
CA THR A 460 10.12 -24.26 1.49
C THR A 460 9.51 -25.30 2.44
N GLY A 461 10.13 -25.54 3.60
CA GLY A 461 9.66 -26.46 4.63
C GLY A 461 8.62 -25.89 5.59
N GLY A 462 8.22 -24.63 5.42
CA GLY A 462 7.24 -23.97 6.29
C GLY A 462 7.80 -23.64 7.68
N ASN A 463 6.94 -23.58 8.69
CA ASN A 463 7.37 -23.34 10.08
C ASN A 463 7.66 -24.65 10.83
N LEU A 464 8.43 -24.55 11.91
CA LEU A 464 8.94 -25.69 12.65
C LEU A 464 7.84 -26.50 13.35
N ARG A 465 6.72 -25.87 13.72
CA ARG A 465 5.57 -26.56 14.32
C ARG A 465 4.97 -27.54 13.32
N ASP A 466 4.61 -27.04 12.14
CA ASP A 466 4.03 -27.86 11.07
C ASP A 466 5.04 -28.90 10.56
N PHE A 467 6.33 -28.55 10.55
CA PHE A 467 7.40 -29.46 10.18
C PHE A 467 7.46 -30.70 11.10
N PHE A 468 7.43 -30.52 12.42
CA PHE A 468 7.44 -31.64 13.39
C PHE A 468 6.09 -32.32 13.58
N GLY A 469 5.00 -31.73 13.06
CA GLY A 469 3.71 -32.41 12.92
C GLY A 469 3.81 -33.69 12.08
N LYS A 470 4.78 -33.76 11.17
CA LYS A 470 5.13 -34.96 10.39
C LYS A 470 6.04 -35.89 11.21
N LYS A 471 5.64 -37.15 11.37
CA LYS A 471 6.34 -38.10 12.27
C LYS A 471 7.78 -38.37 11.84
N GLU A 472 8.00 -38.47 10.53
CA GLU A 472 9.30 -38.69 9.90
C GLU A 472 10.33 -37.59 10.22
N ASN A 473 9.86 -36.38 10.56
CA ASN A 473 10.71 -35.24 10.86
C ASN A 473 11.15 -35.16 12.33
N ARG A 474 10.50 -35.90 13.23
CA ARG A 474 10.78 -35.85 14.68
C ARG A 474 12.17 -36.35 15.04
N THR A 475 12.79 -37.15 14.17
CA THR A 475 14.17 -37.61 14.30
C THR A 475 15.20 -36.50 14.07
N GLN A 476 14.79 -35.29 13.70
CA GLN A 476 15.69 -34.16 13.47
C GLN A 476 15.62 -33.12 14.59
N PHE A 477 14.94 -33.44 15.70
CA PHE A 477 14.61 -32.52 16.78
C PHE A 477 15.81 -31.72 17.29
N TRP A 478 16.83 -32.39 17.79
CA TRP A 478 18.00 -31.73 18.38
C TRP A 478 18.84 -31.02 17.34
N ARG A 479 19.02 -31.62 16.15
CA ARG A 479 19.75 -30.97 15.06
C ARG A 479 19.08 -29.67 14.60
N MET A 480 17.75 -29.61 14.58
CA MET A 480 17.03 -28.39 14.20
C MET A 480 17.07 -27.34 15.31
N PHE A 481 16.90 -27.72 16.57
CA PHE A 481 17.03 -26.77 17.68
C PHE A 481 18.46 -26.27 17.88
N ARG A 482 19.48 -27.05 17.50
CA ARG A 482 20.86 -26.58 17.38
C ARG A 482 20.98 -25.43 16.38
N GLN A 483 20.39 -25.59 15.21
CA GLN A 483 20.37 -24.55 14.19
C GLN A 483 19.57 -23.32 14.63
N ALA A 484 18.45 -23.49 15.35
CA ALA A 484 17.73 -22.37 15.94
C ALA A 484 18.58 -21.60 16.97
N ALA A 485 19.34 -22.31 17.82
CA ALA A 485 20.27 -21.70 18.77
C ALA A 485 21.45 -20.99 18.06
N GLN A 486 21.93 -21.51 16.93
CA GLN A 486 22.91 -20.83 16.07
C GLN A 486 22.35 -19.52 15.51
N GLY A 487 21.09 -19.52 15.04
CA GLY A 487 20.41 -18.29 14.64
C GLY A 487 20.30 -17.28 15.78
N LEU A 488 19.96 -17.73 17.00
CA LEU A 488 19.90 -16.83 18.18
C LEU A 488 21.28 -16.26 18.49
N GLN A 489 22.36 -17.02 18.32
CA GLN A 489 23.73 -16.54 18.56
C GLN A 489 24.10 -15.41 17.61
N VAL A 490 23.69 -15.49 16.34
CA VAL A 490 23.88 -14.42 15.35
C VAL A 490 23.13 -13.16 15.78
N LEU A 491 21.85 -13.30 16.14
CA LEU A 491 21.02 -12.18 16.61
C LEU A 491 21.62 -11.53 17.88
N HIS A 492 21.99 -12.32 18.88
CA HIS A 492 22.53 -11.85 20.15
C HIS A 492 23.89 -11.17 19.98
N THR A 493 24.74 -11.67 19.09
CA THR A 493 26.03 -11.06 18.74
C THR A 493 25.83 -9.70 18.06
N ALA A 494 24.79 -9.57 17.25
CA ALA A 494 24.36 -8.30 16.65
C ALA A 494 23.62 -7.37 17.63
N LYS A 495 23.57 -7.71 18.93
CA LYS A 495 22.83 -6.99 19.98
C LYS A 495 21.35 -6.81 19.67
N LEU A 496 20.77 -7.83 19.04
CA LEU A 496 19.37 -7.86 18.65
C LEU A 496 18.69 -9.06 19.32
N PRO A 497 17.92 -8.88 20.40
CA PRO A 497 17.11 -9.97 20.92
C PRO A 497 16.00 -10.32 19.92
N HIS A 498 15.65 -11.59 19.81
CA HIS A 498 14.53 -12.02 18.97
C HIS A 498 13.22 -11.47 19.53
N GLY A 499 12.98 -11.64 20.82
CA GLY A 499 11.88 -11.01 21.56
C GLY A 499 10.48 -11.52 21.21
N ALA A 500 10.34 -12.60 20.44
CA ALA A 500 9.06 -13.22 20.06
C ALA A 500 9.25 -14.63 19.47
N LEU A 501 10.24 -15.37 19.97
CA LEU A 501 10.54 -16.71 19.49
C LEU A 501 9.37 -17.66 19.84
N LYS A 502 8.94 -18.44 18.85
CA LYS A 502 7.95 -19.53 18.92
C LYS A 502 8.13 -20.42 17.68
N CYS A 503 7.64 -21.66 17.66
CA CYS A 503 7.89 -22.54 16.51
C CYS A 503 7.33 -21.98 15.18
N SER A 504 6.25 -21.17 15.22
CA SER A 504 5.72 -20.52 14.02
C SER A 504 6.66 -19.44 13.42
N ASN A 505 7.65 -18.97 14.20
CA ASN A 505 8.65 -17.98 13.79
C ASN A 505 10.03 -18.60 13.54
N ILE A 506 10.12 -19.93 13.59
CA ILE A 506 11.30 -20.70 13.21
C ILE A 506 10.93 -21.41 11.91
N LEU A 507 11.52 -21.01 10.79
CA LEU A 507 11.21 -21.56 9.48
C LEU A 507 12.22 -22.62 9.07
N VAL A 508 11.82 -23.46 8.12
CA VAL A 508 12.65 -24.51 7.55
C VAL A 508 12.81 -24.21 6.07
N GLY A 509 14.03 -23.88 5.65
CA GLY A 509 14.40 -23.68 4.26
C GLY A 509 14.83 -24.98 3.58
N ASP A 510 15.54 -24.83 2.48
CA ASP A 510 16.07 -25.96 1.72
C ASP A 510 17.06 -26.77 2.56
N GLU A 511 17.13 -28.08 2.27
CA GLU A 511 17.98 -29.05 3.00
C GLU A 511 17.75 -29.05 4.52
N ASN A 512 16.52 -28.77 4.95
CA ASN A 512 16.13 -28.65 6.36
C ASN A 512 16.95 -27.61 7.15
N THR A 513 17.43 -26.56 6.47
CA THR A 513 18.12 -25.44 7.11
C THR A 513 17.14 -24.62 7.92
N VAL A 514 17.33 -24.54 9.24
CA VAL A 514 16.48 -23.73 10.12
C VAL A 514 16.84 -22.26 10.00
N LYS A 515 15.82 -21.39 9.89
CA LYS A 515 15.93 -19.94 9.70
C LYS A 515 15.01 -19.20 10.67
N LEU A 516 15.58 -18.34 11.52
CA LEU A 516 14.80 -17.46 12.39
C LEU A 516 14.19 -16.31 11.58
N THR A 517 12.94 -15.96 11.87
CA THR A 517 12.24 -14.84 11.24
C THR A 517 11.52 -14.00 12.28
N ASP A 518 10.96 -12.87 11.87
CA ASP A 518 10.00 -12.16 12.71
C ASP A 518 10.62 -11.68 14.05
N PHE A 519 11.92 -11.37 14.06
CA PHE A 519 12.67 -10.85 15.20
C PHE A 519 12.71 -9.31 15.23
N GLY A 520 12.94 -8.71 16.40
CA GLY A 520 13.12 -7.26 16.55
C GLY A 520 11.85 -6.39 16.36
N PHE A 521 10.76 -6.94 15.81
CA PHE A 521 9.48 -6.23 15.62
C PHE A 521 8.59 -6.15 16.87
N ARG A 522 9.15 -6.22 18.09
CA ARG A 522 8.35 -6.23 19.34
C ARG A 522 7.46 -4.99 19.47
N SER A 523 8.02 -3.80 19.29
CA SER A 523 7.27 -2.55 19.40
C SER A 523 6.23 -2.41 18.28
N VAL A 524 6.60 -2.77 17.04
CA VAL A 524 5.69 -2.79 15.88
C VAL A 524 4.47 -3.69 16.13
N ARG A 525 4.68 -4.86 16.74
CA ARG A 525 3.61 -5.79 17.13
C ARG A 525 2.71 -5.25 18.22
N SER A 526 3.29 -4.67 19.28
CA SER A 526 2.52 -4.09 20.38
C SER A 526 1.60 -2.97 19.91
N LEU A 527 2.07 -2.11 19.00
CA LEU A 527 1.27 -1.04 18.42
C LEU A 527 0.21 -1.56 17.44
N SER A 528 0.52 -2.60 16.65
CA SER A 528 -0.45 -3.21 15.75
C SER A 528 -1.62 -3.85 16.53
N ALA A 529 -1.33 -4.38 17.71
CA ALA A 529 -2.32 -5.07 18.52
C ALA A 529 -3.27 -4.17 19.30
N SER A 530 -2.85 -2.97 19.71
CA SER A 530 -3.75 -1.99 20.32
C SER A 530 -4.80 -1.43 19.34
N LEU A 531 -4.68 -1.75 18.05
CA LEU A 531 -5.51 -1.23 16.96
C LEU A 531 -6.40 -2.30 16.28
N SER A 532 -6.35 -3.56 16.73
CA SER A 532 -7.18 -4.65 16.17
C SER A 532 -7.55 -5.72 17.21
N GLY A 533 -8.83 -6.13 17.25
CA GLY A 533 -9.33 -7.11 18.22
C GLY A 533 -8.69 -8.49 18.12
N ASP A 534 -8.44 -8.98 16.89
CA ASP A 534 -7.79 -10.29 16.66
C ASP A 534 -6.34 -10.31 17.15
N ALA A 535 -5.68 -9.15 17.20
CA ALA A 535 -4.30 -9.05 17.67
C ALA A 535 -4.21 -9.01 19.21
N GLU A 536 -5.27 -8.61 19.92
CA GLU A 536 -5.35 -8.73 21.39
C GLU A 536 -5.33 -10.21 21.81
N GLU A 537 -6.12 -11.06 21.15
CA GLU A 537 -6.12 -12.51 21.37
C GLU A 537 -4.77 -13.14 20.99
N ALA A 538 -4.16 -12.69 19.89
CA ALA A 538 -2.87 -13.17 19.46
C ALA A 538 -1.73 -12.76 20.43
N ILE A 539 -1.81 -11.57 21.04
CA ILE A 539 -0.90 -11.18 22.14
C ILE A 539 -1.13 -12.03 23.38
N ALA A 540 -2.39 -12.22 23.77
CA ALA A 540 -2.74 -13.06 24.93
C ALA A 540 -2.22 -14.49 24.75
N THR A 541 -2.24 -15.02 23.53
CA THR A 541 -1.67 -16.33 23.22
C THR A 541 -0.14 -16.30 23.25
N ALA A 542 0.50 -15.25 22.70
CA ALA A 542 1.96 -15.13 22.63
C ALA A 542 2.63 -15.04 24.01
N VAL A 543 1.89 -14.70 25.07
CA VAL A 543 2.41 -14.66 26.44
C VAL A 543 2.95 -16.02 26.91
N ARG A 544 2.48 -17.13 26.34
CA ARG A 544 2.89 -18.51 26.68
C ARG A 544 4.38 -18.80 26.48
N TRP A 545 5.06 -18.01 25.64
CA TRP A 545 6.51 -18.09 25.40
C TRP A 545 7.29 -17.01 26.16
N LYS A 546 6.65 -16.28 27.09
CA LYS A 546 7.26 -15.19 27.85
C LYS A 546 7.53 -15.61 29.29
N PRO A 547 8.73 -15.31 29.83
CA PRO A 547 9.01 -15.54 31.22
C PRO A 547 8.33 -14.49 32.11
N LYS A 548 8.26 -14.73 33.42
CA LYS A 548 7.48 -13.91 34.36
C LYS A 548 7.97 -12.46 34.47
N GLU A 549 9.28 -12.23 34.37
CA GLU A 549 9.89 -10.90 34.45
C GLU A 549 9.48 -9.99 33.28
N PHE A 550 8.93 -10.55 32.19
CA PHE A 550 8.32 -9.76 31.10
C PHE A 550 6.93 -9.24 31.40
N LEU A 551 6.31 -9.72 32.47
CA LEU A 551 5.00 -9.30 32.95
C LEU A 551 5.12 -8.21 34.04
N GLU A 552 6.34 -7.78 34.35
CA GLU A 552 6.70 -6.76 35.32
C GLU A 552 7.03 -5.42 34.61
N GLU A 553 6.85 -4.28 35.29
CA GLU A 553 6.83 -2.95 34.67
C GLU A 553 8.20 -2.43 34.16
N ASN A 554 9.31 -3.12 34.47
CA ASN A 554 10.68 -2.64 34.18
C ASN A 554 11.56 -3.70 33.49
N VAL A 555 11.24 -4.04 32.24
CA VAL A 555 12.08 -4.94 31.43
C VAL A 555 13.31 -4.18 30.91
N ASN A 556 14.50 -4.52 31.40
CA ASN A 556 15.76 -4.03 30.82
C ASN A 556 16.13 -4.81 29.54
N GLU A 557 17.12 -4.33 28.77
CA GLU A 557 17.54 -5.00 27.53
C GLU A 557 18.23 -6.35 27.77
N GLU A 558 18.93 -6.53 28.89
CA GLU A 558 19.63 -7.77 29.22
C GLU A 558 18.67 -8.95 29.45
N LEU A 559 17.52 -8.68 30.08
CA LEU A 559 16.45 -9.65 30.29
C LEU A 559 15.84 -10.14 28.96
N LEU A 560 15.99 -9.40 27.86
CA LEU A 560 15.51 -9.84 26.54
C LEU A 560 16.29 -11.04 26.01
N TYR A 561 17.60 -11.10 26.27
CA TYR A 561 18.42 -12.22 25.83
C TYR A 561 18.10 -13.49 26.64
N GLY A 562 17.96 -13.36 27.97
CA GLY A 562 17.51 -14.46 28.83
C GLY A 562 16.09 -14.94 28.53
N ALA A 563 15.21 -14.05 28.07
CA ALA A 563 13.87 -14.41 27.63
C ALA A 563 13.83 -15.17 26.30
N ASP A 564 14.78 -14.93 25.39
CA ASP A 564 14.92 -15.76 24.19
C ASP A 564 15.33 -17.19 24.54
N ILE A 565 16.15 -17.40 25.59
CA ILE A 565 16.51 -18.73 26.09
C ILE A 565 15.29 -19.46 26.66
N TYR A 566 14.49 -18.75 27.46
CA TYR A 566 13.20 -19.27 27.95
C TYR A 566 12.27 -19.65 26.80
N ALA A 567 12.12 -18.77 25.82
CA ALA A 567 11.27 -18.99 24.66
C ALA A 567 11.77 -20.18 23.81
N LEU A 568 13.09 -20.40 23.71
CA LEU A 568 13.66 -21.57 23.03
C LEU A 568 13.25 -22.87 23.72
N GLY A 569 13.29 -22.93 25.06
CA GLY A 569 12.78 -24.08 25.81
C GLY A 569 11.28 -24.30 25.60
N MET A 570 10.49 -23.22 25.56
CA MET A 570 9.07 -23.32 25.22
C MET A 570 8.81 -23.77 23.78
N CYS A 571 9.67 -23.43 22.82
CA CYS A 571 9.61 -23.98 21.47
C CYS A 571 9.89 -25.48 21.45
N MET A 572 10.86 -25.96 22.24
CA MET A 572 11.13 -27.40 22.36
C MET A 572 9.92 -28.15 22.92
N ILE A 573 9.27 -27.62 23.96
CA ILE A 573 8.02 -28.16 24.51
C ILE A 573 6.89 -28.14 23.46
N GLU A 574 6.72 -27.04 22.74
CA GLU A 574 5.73 -26.91 21.67
C GLU A 574 5.95 -27.96 20.58
N ALA A 575 7.20 -28.16 20.16
CA ALA A 575 7.57 -29.14 19.14
C ALA A 575 7.36 -30.59 19.61
N LEU A 576 7.69 -30.92 20.86
CA LEU A 576 7.50 -32.26 21.43
C LEU A 576 6.01 -32.60 21.57
N THR A 577 5.23 -31.67 22.11
CA THR A 577 3.83 -31.90 22.45
C THR A 577 2.86 -31.63 21.30
N GLN A 578 3.32 -30.91 20.26
CA GLN A 578 2.50 -30.39 19.16
C GLN A 578 1.34 -29.50 19.64
N LYS A 579 1.51 -28.88 20.81
CA LYS A 579 0.53 -28.02 21.47
C LYS A 579 1.19 -26.73 21.94
N ASP A 580 0.39 -25.68 22.07
CA ASP A 580 0.86 -24.44 22.70
C ASP A 580 1.31 -24.72 24.14
N PRO A 581 2.32 -24.01 24.68
CA PRO A 581 2.68 -24.13 26.09
C PRO A 581 1.48 -23.84 27.00
N PHE A 582 1.33 -24.60 28.08
CA PHE A 582 0.18 -24.65 28.98
C PHE A 582 -1.19 -24.84 28.28
N PRO A 583 -1.37 -25.90 27.46
CA PRO A 583 -2.54 -26.02 26.58
C PRO A 583 -3.86 -26.24 27.33
N LYS A 584 -3.80 -26.68 28.60
CA LYS A 584 -4.96 -26.89 29.48
C LYS A 584 -5.44 -25.58 30.14
N VAL A 585 -4.69 -24.49 30.00
CA VAL A 585 -4.95 -23.21 30.66
C VAL A 585 -5.55 -22.24 29.65
N ASP A 586 -6.65 -21.59 30.02
CA ASP A 586 -7.28 -20.56 29.20
C ASP A 586 -6.36 -19.36 28.95
N ASN A 587 -6.47 -18.72 27.78
CA ASN A 587 -5.65 -17.56 27.40
C ASN A 587 -5.74 -16.39 28.40
N ARG A 588 -6.86 -16.24 29.13
CA ARG A 588 -7.01 -15.19 30.15
C ARG A 588 -6.35 -15.55 31.48
N ALA A 589 -6.18 -16.84 31.76
CA ALA A 589 -5.63 -17.36 33.02
C ALA A 589 -4.12 -17.62 32.95
N VAL A 590 -3.56 -17.78 31.75
CA VAL A 590 -2.15 -18.17 31.55
C VAL A 590 -1.16 -17.16 32.13
N VAL A 591 -1.50 -15.87 32.14
CA VAL A 591 -0.69 -14.82 32.80
C VAL A 591 -0.48 -15.13 34.27
N GLY A 592 -1.50 -15.66 34.96
CA GLY A 592 -1.41 -16.04 36.37
C GLY A 592 -0.50 -17.25 36.59
N VAL A 593 -0.56 -18.24 35.70
CA VAL A 593 0.31 -19.44 35.71
C VAL A 593 1.78 -19.04 35.53
N ILE A 594 2.06 -18.17 34.56
CA ILE A 594 3.42 -17.66 34.30
C ILE A 594 3.93 -16.86 35.50
N ARG A 595 3.10 -15.95 36.07
CA ARG A 595 3.48 -15.16 37.26
C ARG A 595 3.83 -16.01 38.47
N LYS A 596 3.11 -17.13 38.67
CA LYS A 596 3.41 -18.09 39.75
C LYS A 596 4.70 -18.89 39.51
N GLY A 597 5.22 -18.89 38.29
CA GLY A 597 6.37 -19.72 37.93
C GLY A 597 6.03 -21.21 37.90
N GLU A 598 4.82 -21.58 37.49
CA GLU A 598 4.47 -22.99 37.34
C GLU A 598 5.34 -23.63 36.24
N ILE A 599 5.90 -24.79 36.55
CA ILE A 599 6.76 -25.56 35.64
C ILE A 599 5.86 -26.42 34.73
N TYR A 600 6.25 -26.59 33.47
CA TYR A 600 5.51 -27.41 32.52
C TYR A 600 5.60 -28.91 32.89
N GLU A 601 4.50 -29.66 32.73
CA GLU A 601 4.47 -31.11 32.98
C GLU A 601 5.32 -31.86 31.94
N ARG A 602 6.21 -32.75 32.39
CA ARG A 602 7.07 -33.55 31.50
C ARG A 602 6.24 -34.31 30.43
N PRO A 603 6.53 -34.13 29.13
CA PRO A 603 5.95 -34.94 28.07
C PRO A 603 6.41 -36.40 28.13
N ASP A 604 5.60 -37.31 27.59
CA ASP A 604 5.99 -38.71 27.39
C ASP A 604 7.14 -38.82 26.36
N ASP A 605 7.92 -39.90 26.43
CA ASP A 605 8.94 -40.26 25.43
C ASP A 605 10.14 -39.28 25.26
N ILE A 606 10.56 -38.61 26.34
CA ILE A 606 11.81 -37.83 26.40
C ILE A 606 12.77 -38.39 27.44
N PHE A 607 14.09 -38.35 27.20
CA PHE A 607 15.09 -38.80 28.18
C PHE A 607 15.24 -37.82 29.35
N ASP A 608 15.70 -38.32 30.51
CA ASP A 608 15.84 -37.49 31.73
C ASP A 608 16.79 -36.30 31.52
N ALA A 609 17.94 -36.54 30.89
CA ALA A 609 18.93 -35.49 30.62
C ALA A 609 18.41 -34.43 29.63
N GLU A 610 17.67 -34.87 28.62
CA GLU A 610 17.03 -34.01 27.61
C GLU A 610 15.95 -33.13 28.25
N TRP A 611 15.15 -33.69 29.16
CA TRP A 611 14.12 -32.95 29.88
C TRP A 611 14.71 -31.98 30.92
N ASP A 612 15.71 -32.40 31.70
CA ASP A 612 16.43 -31.52 32.63
C ASP A 612 16.98 -30.28 31.91
N PHE A 613 17.59 -30.50 30.75
CA PHE A 613 18.08 -29.44 29.90
C PHE A 613 16.96 -28.46 29.50
N ILE A 614 15.84 -28.96 28.97
CA ILE A 614 14.68 -28.12 28.60
C ILE A 614 14.15 -27.34 29.81
N CYS A 615 14.03 -27.98 30.97
CA CYS A 615 13.60 -27.35 32.22
C CYS A 615 14.51 -26.20 32.66
N ARG A 616 15.83 -26.33 32.50
CA ARG A 616 16.79 -25.25 32.78
C ARG A 616 16.61 -24.07 31.83
N LEU A 617 16.35 -24.32 30.54
CA LEU A 617 16.07 -23.25 29.58
C LEU A 617 14.82 -22.46 29.96
N CYS A 618 13.72 -23.16 30.27
CA CYS A 618 12.44 -22.54 30.61
C CYS A 618 12.24 -22.33 32.13
N ASN A 619 13.32 -22.17 32.90
CA ASN A 619 13.22 -21.96 34.34
C ASN A 619 12.58 -20.59 34.64
N PRO A 620 11.59 -20.51 35.57
CA PRO A 620 11.01 -19.24 35.98
C PRO A 620 12.02 -18.25 36.57
N ASP A 621 13.10 -18.73 37.17
CA ASP A 621 14.21 -17.91 37.65
C ASP A 621 15.23 -17.69 36.53
N GLU A 622 15.45 -16.43 36.15
CA GLU A 622 16.38 -16.05 35.09
C GLU A 622 17.84 -16.40 35.42
N SER A 623 18.23 -16.33 36.69
CA SER A 623 19.59 -16.60 37.14
C SER A 623 20.01 -18.06 37.01
N ILE A 624 19.04 -18.97 36.92
CA ILE A 624 19.24 -20.41 36.74
C ILE A 624 19.39 -20.76 35.25
N ARG A 625 18.88 -19.91 34.34
CA ARG A 625 18.90 -20.20 32.91
C ARG A 625 20.35 -20.20 32.40
N PRO A 626 20.76 -21.21 31.61
CA PRO A 626 22.10 -21.26 31.07
C PRO A 626 22.31 -20.13 30.07
N LYS A 627 23.57 -19.70 29.92
CA LYS A 627 23.93 -18.75 28.86
C LYS A 627 23.84 -19.44 27.50
N LEU A 628 23.60 -18.66 26.44
CA LEU A 628 23.50 -19.21 25.08
C LEU A 628 24.75 -20.02 24.66
N SER A 629 25.94 -19.67 25.14
CA SER A 629 27.16 -20.43 24.90
C SER A 629 27.16 -21.82 25.53
N GLU A 630 26.49 -22.01 26.66
CA GLU A 630 26.31 -23.30 27.34
C GLU A 630 25.22 -24.11 26.66
N VAL A 631 24.08 -23.47 26.34
CA VAL A 631 22.99 -24.03 25.53
C VAL A 631 23.54 -24.65 24.23
N MET A 632 24.40 -23.91 23.53
CA MET A 632 25.04 -24.37 22.29
C MET A 632 25.92 -25.62 22.47
N LYS A 633 26.65 -25.73 23.58
CA LYS A 633 27.48 -26.91 23.88
C LYS A 633 26.62 -28.12 24.16
N GLU A 634 25.64 -28.00 25.04
CA GLU A 634 24.79 -29.11 25.46
C GLU A 634 23.88 -29.60 24.33
N ILE A 635 23.24 -28.70 23.57
CA ILE A 635 22.44 -29.10 22.40
C ILE A 635 23.29 -29.83 21.36
N SER A 636 24.57 -29.47 21.20
CA SER A 636 25.44 -30.16 20.26
C SER A 636 25.65 -31.62 20.63
N VAL A 637 25.79 -31.93 21.93
CA VAL A 637 25.88 -33.30 22.43
C VAL A 637 24.61 -34.09 22.09
N PHE A 638 23.43 -33.53 22.38
CA PHE A 638 22.17 -34.19 22.06
C PHE A 638 21.97 -34.39 20.54
N ALA A 639 22.37 -33.42 19.72
CA ALA A 639 22.29 -33.51 18.26
C ALA A 639 23.21 -34.60 17.69
N GLU A 640 24.40 -34.78 18.26
CA GLU A 640 25.33 -35.86 17.89
C GLU A 640 24.82 -37.23 18.31
N GLU A 641 24.22 -37.34 19.50
CA GLU A 641 23.57 -38.57 19.97
C GLU A 641 22.36 -38.94 19.10
N GLU A 642 21.52 -37.96 18.76
CA GLU A 642 20.39 -38.13 17.83
C GLU A 642 20.87 -38.71 16.48
N GLN A 643 21.98 -38.20 15.95
CA GLN A 643 22.55 -38.67 14.70
C GLN A 643 23.13 -40.09 14.81
N ARG A 644 23.81 -40.41 15.92
CA ARG A 644 24.33 -41.76 16.21
C ARG A 644 23.19 -42.79 16.30
N ARG A 645 22.06 -42.44 16.90
CA ARG A 645 20.87 -43.31 16.99
C ARG A 645 20.26 -43.61 15.62
N GLN A 646 20.43 -42.74 14.63
CA GLN A 646 19.92 -42.93 13.25
C GLN A 646 20.86 -43.72 12.35
N ASN A 647 22.18 -43.59 12.55
CA ASN A 647 23.19 -44.27 11.76
C ASN A 647 24.07 -45.18 12.66
N PRO A 648 23.55 -46.35 13.09
CA PRO A 648 24.28 -47.26 13.97
C PRO A 648 25.53 -47.87 13.32
N ALA A 649 25.72 -47.74 12.00
CA ALA A 649 26.87 -48.28 11.26
C ALA A 649 28.13 -47.38 11.31
N THR A 650 28.06 -46.19 11.91
CA THR A 650 29.19 -45.25 12.07
C THR A 650 29.64 -45.09 13.53
N ALA A 651 29.14 -45.95 14.43
CA ALA A 651 29.42 -45.92 15.87
C ALA A 651 30.57 -46.87 16.25
#